data_AF-A0A518K0X1-F1
#
_entry.id   AF-A0A518K0X1-F1
#
_cell.length_a   1.000
_cell.length_b   1.000
_cell.length_c   1.000
_cell.angle_alpha   90.00
_cell.angle_beta   90.00
_cell.angle_gamma   90.00
#
_symmetry.space_group_name_H-M   'P 1'
#
loop_
_entity.id
_entity.type
_entity.pdbx_description
1 polymer ?
#
loop_
_entity_poly.entity_id
_entity_poly.type
_entity_poly.pdbx_seq_one_letter_code
_entity_poly.pdbx_strand_id
1 'polypeptide(L)'
;MKPADTFRTLFNSLWSKSNRAAKRPRRRHRRLRSETLESRQLLAADLNLFQHNFFDSEDVNDDGIVSPVDALAILNAIQRNQSDEGGMFTDVNNDGRRSPIDALRVLNRINRGGDKDRNDSPTDTETTVPDLPDEVRSIDGTGNNLEDENLGAAGTTLLRVADADYADGISEPGGEDRPSAREISNVLSDASVDSEGNDRGLSAFIYVWGQFIDHDIDLSLSQEDGETFDIAVPAGDPYFDPSGTGDVTIGLSRSVYDLTTGTSVDNPREQVNAITAYIDGSQVYGSDQETADGLRSFEGGRLVITDDGLLPLDESGMVIAGDIRASENISLTAIQTLFAREHNRLADEISAADPDLTDEEIYQQARAIVIAEIQSITYNEFLPALLGNNAIDSYDGYDASVNPSIANEFSTAAFRFGHSTLNDDIEFFDNDGLEVRDEISLTEAFFNPSLLEETGIDSILKYDASSQSMQIDLEVVDSLRNFLFGPPGAGGFDLVSLNIQRGRDHGLADYNSTRVAYGLDPVESFADITSDVELQGKLESLYGDVNNIDLWVGLLAEDHVRGASVGETHQAIISDQFERIRDGDRFWYENVFEGRELKELQQTTLADIIERNTNVEGLQENVFFMNATVSGTVTQAVDNSASNRSRSSSSNRNNNSSRDVAVEGVELELLDDEGNVIDSTTTDRKGSYRFSNFVHTGEYQIRLAETGETLDLLVSNGATRLRGLDFEIVV
;
A
#
# COMPACT_ATOMS: atom_id res chain seq x y z
N MET A 1 23.45 33.98 15.59
CA MET A 1 24.34 32.83 15.91
C MET A 1 23.41 31.71 16.36
N LYS A 2 23.08 30.79 15.45
CA LYS A 2 22.47 29.47 15.71
C LYS A 2 23.53 28.54 16.38
N PRO A 3 23.22 27.33 16.86
CA PRO A 3 22.20 26.94 17.85
C PRO A 3 22.73 25.82 18.79
N ALA A 4 21.92 25.33 19.74
CA ALA A 4 21.89 23.96 20.31
C ALA A 4 21.26 23.96 21.73
N ASP A 5 20.50 22.90 22.02
CA ASP A 5 20.08 22.42 23.33
C ASP A 5 18.99 23.20 24.09
N THR A 6 17.72 22.82 23.89
CA THR A 6 16.77 22.72 25.02
C THR A 6 15.57 21.81 24.70
N PHE A 7 15.73 20.49 24.84
CA PHE A 7 14.63 19.58 25.21
C PHE A 7 15.17 18.57 26.23
N ARG A 8 15.18 19.02 27.49
CA ARG A 8 15.57 18.22 28.64
C ARG A 8 14.81 18.77 29.84
N THR A 9 13.63 18.21 30.14
CA THR A 9 13.19 17.92 31.52
C THR A 9 11.74 17.44 31.56
N LEU A 10 11.53 16.12 31.72
CA LEU A 10 10.38 15.60 32.47
C LEU A 10 10.59 14.17 33.01
N PHE A 11 11.75 13.85 33.59
CA PHE A 11 11.86 12.63 34.41
C PHE A 11 12.84 12.78 35.57
N ASN A 12 12.30 12.89 36.79
CA ASN A 12 12.98 12.50 38.02
C ASN A 12 11.96 12.40 39.16
N SER A 13 11.45 11.20 39.44
CA SER A 13 11.01 10.79 40.79
C SER A 13 10.32 9.43 40.77
N LEU A 14 11.09 8.37 41.10
CA LEU A 14 10.73 7.23 41.97
C LEU A 14 11.16 5.86 41.41
N TRP A 15 12.41 5.49 41.69
CA TRP A 15 12.80 4.10 41.84
C TRP A 15 13.53 3.91 43.17
N SER A 16 13.00 3.04 44.02
CA SER A 16 13.76 2.43 45.11
C SER A 16 13.10 1.13 45.57
N LYS A 17 13.75 0.03 45.16
CA LYS A 17 13.88 -1.28 45.83
C LYS A 17 12.66 -2.23 45.78
N SER A 18 12.84 -3.36 45.11
CA SER A 18 13.34 -4.57 45.78
C SER A 18 13.71 -5.70 44.80
N ASN A 19 14.89 -6.27 45.03
CA ASN A 19 15.40 -7.49 44.39
C ASN A 19 14.72 -8.72 45.00
N ARG A 20 14.20 -9.64 44.18
CA ARG A 20 14.13 -11.07 44.52
C ARG A 20 14.08 -11.95 43.28
N ALA A 21 15.12 -12.78 43.15
CA ALA A 21 15.31 -13.76 42.10
C ALA A 21 14.29 -14.91 42.18
N ALA A 22 13.76 -15.31 41.02
CA ALA A 22 13.09 -16.58 40.82
C ALA A 22 13.64 -17.26 39.55
N LYS A 23 14.08 -18.52 39.70
CA LYS A 23 14.63 -19.38 38.64
C LYS A 23 13.54 -19.79 37.66
N ARG A 24 13.74 -19.58 36.35
CA ARG A 24 12.95 -20.20 35.26
C ARG A 24 13.63 -21.48 34.73
N PRO A 25 12.86 -22.48 34.25
CA PRO A 25 13.39 -23.77 33.80
C PRO A 25 13.88 -23.71 32.36
N ARG A 26 14.93 -24.49 32.07
CA ARG A 26 15.54 -24.64 30.74
C ARG A 26 14.59 -25.37 29.78
N ARG A 27 14.16 -24.70 28.71
CA ARG A 27 13.69 -25.35 27.46
C ARG A 27 14.83 -25.31 26.44
N ARG A 28 14.97 -26.41 25.68
CA ARG A 28 16.03 -26.64 24.70
C ARG A 28 15.69 -25.86 23.42
N HIS A 29 16.47 -24.84 23.08
CA HIS A 29 16.48 -24.27 21.73
C HIS A 29 17.12 -25.27 20.76
N ARG A 30 16.41 -25.56 19.67
CA ARG A 30 16.95 -26.18 18.47
C ARG A 30 17.55 -25.03 17.66
N ARG A 31 18.89 -24.96 17.60
CA ARG A 31 19.61 -24.00 16.75
C ARG A 31 19.35 -24.35 15.28
N LEU A 32 18.66 -23.48 14.55
CA LEU A 32 18.86 -23.34 13.11
C LEU A 32 20.23 -22.69 12.91
N ARG A 33 20.99 -23.21 11.94
CA ARG A 33 22.38 -22.81 11.70
C ARG A 33 22.38 -21.53 10.86
N SER A 34 22.93 -20.46 11.43
CA SER A 34 23.52 -19.34 10.70
C SER A 34 24.65 -19.87 9.81
N GLU A 35 24.53 -19.71 8.50
CA GLU A 35 25.71 -19.69 7.64
C GLU A 35 26.31 -18.27 7.66
N THR A 36 27.63 -18.26 7.81
CA THR A 36 28.47 -17.12 8.15
C THR A 36 28.74 -16.25 6.92
N LEU A 37 28.34 -14.98 6.99
CA LEU A 37 28.92 -13.88 6.21
C LEU A 37 30.34 -13.62 6.73
N GLU A 38 31.34 -14.24 6.11
CA GLU A 38 32.72 -13.77 6.22
C GLU A 38 33.23 -13.30 4.84
N SER A 39 33.70 -12.05 4.84
CA SER A 39 34.70 -11.46 3.94
C SER A 39 34.30 -11.07 2.52
N ARG A 40 33.90 -9.81 2.32
CA ARG A 40 34.20 -9.03 1.10
C ARG A 40 34.53 -7.56 1.42
N GLN A 41 35.73 -7.33 1.93
CA GLN A 41 36.52 -6.17 1.52
C GLN A 41 37.62 -6.70 0.60
N LEU A 42 37.65 -6.26 -0.65
CA LEU A 42 38.87 -6.01 -1.42
C LEU A 42 38.49 -5.32 -2.74
N LEU A 43 38.90 -4.05 -2.84
CA LEU A 43 39.14 -3.30 -4.07
C LEU A 43 39.78 -4.18 -5.15
N ALA A 44 39.19 -4.20 -6.34
CA ALA A 44 39.89 -4.45 -7.60
C ALA A 44 39.28 -3.55 -8.67
N ALA A 45 40.00 -2.47 -8.96
CA ALA A 45 39.83 -1.67 -10.15
C ALA A 45 40.04 -2.52 -11.41
N ASP A 46 39.43 -2.04 -12.50
CA ASP A 46 39.76 -2.30 -13.91
C ASP A 46 39.23 -3.62 -14.52
N LEU A 47 37.93 -3.66 -14.83
CA LEU A 47 37.36 -4.46 -15.93
C LEU A 47 36.12 -3.78 -16.54
N ASN A 48 36.35 -3.04 -17.62
CA ASN A 48 35.42 -2.67 -18.71
C ASN A 48 33.92 -2.46 -18.39
N LEU A 49 33.53 -1.19 -18.35
CA LEU A 49 32.33 -0.57 -18.94
C LEU A 49 31.36 -1.55 -19.65
N PHE A 50 30.24 -1.88 -19.01
CA PHE A 50 29.06 -2.46 -19.65
C PHE A 50 27.85 -1.63 -19.20
N GLN A 51 27.22 -0.96 -20.18
CA GLN A 51 26.15 0.02 -19.99
C GLN A 51 24.81 -0.69 -19.82
N HIS A 52 24.32 -0.85 -18.59
CA HIS A 52 23.03 -1.50 -18.29
C HIS A 52 21.81 -0.75 -18.86
N ASN A 53 20.70 -1.45 -19.12
CA ASN A 53 19.39 -0.81 -19.29
C ASN A 53 18.89 -0.33 -17.91
N PHE A 54 18.89 0.98 -17.71
CA PHE A 54 18.50 1.68 -16.48
C PHE A 54 17.07 1.40 -16.03
N PHE A 55 16.17 1.28 -17.00
CA PHE A 55 14.74 1.25 -16.73
C PHE A 55 14.16 -0.17 -16.75
N ASP A 56 14.83 -1.11 -17.41
CA ASP A 56 14.40 -2.51 -17.48
C ASP A 56 15.59 -3.47 -17.54
N SER A 57 16.05 -3.92 -16.36
CA SER A 57 17.14 -4.88 -16.26
C SER A 57 16.78 -6.28 -16.77
N GLU A 58 15.50 -6.56 -17.02
CA GLU A 58 15.00 -7.86 -17.49
C GLU A 58 14.97 -7.97 -19.02
N ASP A 59 15.03 -6.84 -19.74
CA ASP A 59 15.32 -6.76 -21.18
C ASP A 59 16.84 -6.86 -21.41
N VAL A 60 17.36 -8.07 -21.21
CA VAL A 60 18.80 -8.28 -21.24
C VAL A 60 19.41 -8.06 -22.60
N ASN A 61 18.64 -8.09 -23.69
CA ASN A 61 19.17 -7.94 -25.04
C ASN A 61 18.97 -6.52 -25.61
N ASP A 62 18.33 -5.64 -24.84
CA ASP A 62 18.02 -4.25 -25.15
C ASP A 62 17.24 -4.05 -26.45
N ASP A 63 16.37 -5.01 -26.80
CA ASP A 63 15.47 -4.88 -27.96
C ASP A 63 14.15 -4.16 -27.61
N GLY A 64 14.02 -3.74 -26.36
CA GLY A 64 12.83 -3.16 -25.78
C GLY A 64 11.72 -4.19 -25.60
N ILE A 65 11.99 -5.48 -25.45
CA ILE A 65 10.95 -6.49 -25.22
C ILE A 65 11.46 -7.55 -24.23
N VAL A 66 10.92 -7.59 -23.02
CA VAL A 66 11.17 -8.73 -22.12
C VAL A 66 10.50 -9.99 -22.66
N SER A 67 11.31 -10.91 -23.19
CA SER A 67 10.85 -12.08 -23.94
C SER A 67 11.58 -13.37 -23.53
N PRO A 68 11.11 -14.55 -23.97
CA PRO A 68 11.85 -15.79 -23.71
C PRO A 68 13.27 -15.79 -24.27
N VAL A 69 13.60 -14.90 -25.20
CA VAL A 69 14.97 -14.72 -25.72
C VAL A 69 15.90 -14.20 -24.63
N ASP A 70 15.40 -13.31 -23.77
CA ASP A 70 16.14 -12.69 -22.68
C ASP A 70 16.50 -13.71 -21.59
N ALA A 71 15.50 -14.50 -21.16
CA ALA A 71 15.74 -15.61 -20.25
C ALA A 71 16.73 -16.63 -20.85
N LEU A 72 16.64 -16.88 -22.16
CA LEU A 72 17.55 -17.78 -22.86
C LEU A 72 18.97 -17.20 -22.96
N ALA A 73 19.12 -15.88 -23.13
CA ALA A 73 20.40 -15.20 -23.15
C ALA A 73 21.13 -15.37 -21.82
N ILE A 74 20.42 -15.19 -20.70
CA ILE A 74 20.93 -15.46 -19.35
C ILE A 74 21.35 -16.93 -19.20
N LEU A 75 20.47 -17.88 -19.52
CA LEU A 75 20.76 -19.31 -19.40
C LEU A 75 21.98 -19.73 -20.25
N ASN A 76 22.12 -19.16 -21.45
CA ASN A 76 23.28 -19.37 -22.31
C ASN A 76 24.57 -18.76 -21.72
N ALA A 77 24.48 -17.58 -21.10
CA ALA A 77 25.59 -16.92 -20.45
C ALA A 77 26.11 -17.71 -19.24
N ILE A 78 25.22 -18.25 -18.41
CA ILE A 78 25.56 -19.16 -17.30
C ILE A 78 26.35 -20.37 -17.81
N GLN A 79 25.91 -20.95 -18.93
CA GLN A 79 26.52 -22.17 -19.46
C GLN A 79 27.90 -21.94 -20.12
N ARG A 80 28.12 -20.75 -20.70
CA ARG A 80 29.33 -20.46 -21.48
C ARG A 80 30.52 -19.98 -20.66
N ASN A 81 30.32 -19.48 -19.44
CA ASN A 81 31.39 -18.94 -18.59
C ASN A 81 32.29 -17.92 -19.37
N GLN A 82 31.69 -17.21 -20.32
CA GLN A 82 32.35 -16.28 -21.24
C GLN A 82 32.06 -14.84 -20.80
N SER A 83 33.04 -13.95 -21.01
CA SER A 83 32.83 -12.50 -21.09
C SER A 83 32.10 -12.18 -22.40
N ASP A 84 31.10 -11.33 -22.31
CA ASP A 84 29.95 -11.18 -23.21
C ASP A 84 30.24 -11.12 -24.72
N GLU A 85 29.52 -11.94 -25.50
CA GLU A 85 29.31 -11.71 -26.93
C GLU A 85 28.16 -10.70 -27.08
N GLY A 86 28.47 -9.41 -27.10
CA GLY A 86 27.63 -8.34 -27.64
C GLY A 86 26.35 -8.00 -26.86
N GLY A 87 26.39 -6.90 -26.10
CA GLY A 87 25.21 -6.13 -25.68
C GLY A 87 24.21 -6.83 -24.75
N MET A 88 24.48 -8.02 -24.23
CA MET A 88 23.53 -8.77 -23.39
C MET A 88 23.79 -8.61 -21.87
N PHE A 89 22.84 -8.03 -21.13
CA PHE A 89 22.86 -7.74 -19.69
C PHE A 89 22.36 -8.93 -18.84
N THR A 90 23.23 -9.91 -18.60
CA THR A 90 22.78 -11.23 -18.11
C THR A 90 22.75 -11.43 -16.58
N ASP A 91 23.02 -10.36 -15.82
CA ASP A 91 22.93 -10.28 -14.35
C ASP A 91 21.86 -9.23 -14.02
N VAL A 92 20.60 -9.66 -13.92
CA VAL A 92 19.43 -8.76 -13.90
C VAL A 92 19.08 -8.30 -12.49
N ASN A 93 19.56 -9.04 -11.47
CA ASN A 93 19.42 -8.69 -10.07
C ASN A 93 20.64 -7.93 -9.51
N ASN A 94 21.67 -7.73 -10.33
CA ASN A 94 22.91 -7.03 -9.99
C ASN A 94 23.59 -7.55 -8.71
N ASP A 95 23.45 -8.85 -8.41
CA ASP A 95 24.09 -9.49 -7.24
C ASP A 95 25.59 -9.81 -7.49
N GLY A 96 26.06 -9.49 -8.71
CA GLY A 96 27.39 -9.75 -9.21
C GLY A 96 27.60 -11.20 -9.67
N ARG A 97 26.52 -11.97 -9.87
CA ARG A 97 26.53 -13.36 -10.33
C ARG A 97 25.32 -13.69 -11.19
N ARG A 98 25.61 -13.90 -12.49
CA ARG A 98 24.72 -14.63 -13.41
C ARG A 98 24.35 -16.01 -12.88
N SER A 99 23.08 -16.21 -12.55
CA SER A 99 22.55 -17.43 -11.98
C SER A 99 21.15 -17.76 -12.53
N PRO A 100 20.62 -18.97 -12.30
CA PRO A 100 19.27 -19.29 -12.71
C PRO A 100 18.20 -18.33 -12.14
N ILE A 101 18.51 -17.58 -11.06
CA ILE A 101 17.62 -16.57 -10.49
C ILE A 101 17.34 -15.44 -11.50
N ASP A 102 18.35 -15.03 -12.26
CA ASP A 102 18.22 -13.96 -13.23
C ASP A 102 17.28 -14.37 -14.36
N ALA A 103 17.43 -15.61 -14.83
CA ALA A 103 16.55 -16.17 -15.85
C ALA A 103 15.13 -16.36 -15.32
N LEU A 104 14.97 -16.66 -14.02
CA LEU A 104 13.67 -16.81 -13.38
C LEU A 104 12.94 -15.47 -13.25
N ARG A 105 13.63 -14.36 -12.94
CA ARG A 105 13.03 -13.01 -12.93
C ARG A 105 12.41 -12.67 -14.28
N VAL A 106 13.19 -12.82 -15.36
CA VAL A 106 12.71 -12.61 -16.73
C VAL A 106 11.52 -13.53 -17.06
N LEU A 107 11.58 -14.81 -16.68
CA LEU A 107 10.46 -15.74 -16.89
C LEU A 107 9.21 -15.37 -16.08
N ASN A 108 9.38 -14.89 -14.85
CA ASN A 108 8.30 -14.41 -14.00
C ASN A 108 7.64 -13.18 -14.63
N ARG A 109 8.42 -12.20 -15.12
CA ARG A 109 7.92 -11.05 -15.88
C ARG A 109 7.12 -11.45 -17.13
N ILE A 110 7.64 -12.38 -17.93
CA ILE A 110 6.92 -12.91 -19.11
C ILE A 110 5.60 -13.58 -18.72
N ASN A 111 5.59 -14.34 -17.62
CA ASN A 111 4.40 -15.01 -17.14
C ASN A 111 3.35 -14.04 -16.57
N ARG A 112 3.78 -12.91 -15.97
CA ARG A 112 2.90 -11.83 -15.49
C ARG A 112 2.23 -11.11 -16.65
N GLY A 113 2.96 -10.86 -17.73
CA GLY A 113 2.37 -10.22 -18.89
C GLY A 113 3.30 -10.10 -20.07
N GLY A 114 4.60 -9.89 -19.84
CA GLY A 114 5.53 -9.45 -20.89
C GLY A 114 5.04 -8.19 -21.63
N ASP A 115 5.88 -7.61 -22.47
CA ASP A 115 5.47 -6.55 -23.39
C ASP A 115 4.46 -7.09 -24.43
N LYS A 116 3.17 -7.18 -24.06
CA LYS A 116 2.11 -7.77 -24.88
C LYS A 116 1.70 -6.92 -26.09
N ASP A 117 2.16 -5.68 -26.17
CA ASP A 117 1.80 -4.73 -27.23
C ASP A 117 3.04 -4.02 -27.84
N ARG A 118 3.97 -4.76 -28.47
CA ARG A 118 5.06 -4.14 -29.26
C ARG A 118 5.18 -4.75 -30.66
N ASN A 119 5.00 -3.91 -31.69
CA ASN A 119 5.18 -4.25 -33.11
C ASN A 119 6.13 -3.27 -33.82
N ASP A 120 6.87 -2.46 -33.06
CA ASP A 120 7.92 -1.59 -33.59
C ASP A 120 9.27 -2.07 -33.04
N SER A 121 10.18 -2.45 -33.95
CA SER A 121 11.59 -2.70 -33.61
C SER A 121 12.30 -1.35 -33.44
N PRO A 122 12.90 -1.04 -32.28
CA PRO A 122 13.73 0.15 -32.14
C PRO A 122 15.05 -0.03 -32.90
N THR A 123 15.50 1.03 -33.57
CA THR A 123 16.77 1.07 -34.31
C THR A 123 17.89 1.79 -33.57
N ASP A 124 17.67 2.24 -32.33
CA ASP A 124 18.69 2.89 -31.50
C ASP A 124 18.99 2.04 -30.27
N THR A 125 20.25 1.60 -30.18
CA THR A 125 20.84 0.77 -29.12
C THR A 125 21.77 1.59 -28.22
N GLU A 126 21.51 2.89 -28.03
CA GLU A 126 22.26 3.73 -27.10
C GLU A 126 21.39 3.99 -25.87
N THR A 127 21.43 3.05 -24.93
CA THR A 127 20.99 3.23 -23.54
C THR A 127 21.90 4.27 -22.90
N THR A 128 21.40 5.50 -22.83
CA THR A 128 22.08 6.65 -22.20
C THR A 128 21.36 6.98 -20.91
N VAL A 129 22.12 7.36 -19.88
CA VAL A 129 21.59 7.92 -18.64
C VAL A 129 20.63 9.07 -19.01
N PRO A 130 19.43 9.16 -18.42
CA PRO A 130 18.47 10.20 -18.76
C PRO A 130 19.06 11.60 -18.61
N ASP A 131 18.97 12.40 -19.66
CA ASP A 131 19.39 13.80 -19.62
C ASP A 131 18.29 14.60 -18.89
N LEU A 132 18.48 14.80 -17.59
CA LEU A 132 17.54 15.57 -16.80
C LEU A 132 17.53 17.05 -17.22
N PRO A 133 16.40 17.77 -17.00
CA PRO A 133 16.38 19.21 -17.11
C PRO A 133 17.48 19.88 -16.27
N ASP A 134 18.03 21.01 -16.75
CA ASP A 134 19.04 21.82 -16.03
C ASP A 134 18.57 22.23 -14.61
N GLU A 135 17.27 22.25 -14.38
CA GLU A 135 16.65 22.60 -13.10
C GLU A 135 16.21 21.34 -12.36
N VAL A 136 16.70 21.23 -11.13
CA VAL A 136 16.35 20.15 -10.20
C VAL A 136 15.27 20.65 -9.25
N ARG A 137 14.26 19.82 -9.00
CA ARG A 137 13.23 20.08 -7.99
C ARG A 137 13.86 20.36 -6.62
N SER A 138 13.42 21.43 -5.95
CA SER A 138 13.79 21.70 -4.55
C SER A 138 13.33 20.58 -3.61
N ILE A 139 13.91 20.53 -2.42
CA ILE A 139 13.50 19.55 -1.39
C ILE A 139 12.21 20.00 -0.68
N ASP A 140 12.00 21.31 -0.53
CA ASP A 140 10.86 21.89 0.18
C ASP A 140 9.68 22.26 -0.75
N GLY A 141 9.74 21.86 -2.02
CA GLY A 141 8.72 22.14 -3.03
C GLY A 141 8.69 23.58 -3.56
N THR A 142 9.56 24.47 -3.06
CA THR A 142 9.62 25.86 -3.54
C THR A 142 10.09 25.96 -5.00
N GLY A 143 9.60 26.96 -5.71
CA GLY A 143 9.96 27.23 -7.10
C GLY A 143 9.30 26.31 -8.13
N ASN A 144 8.44 25.36 -7.73
CA ASN A 144 7.68 24.54 -8.67
C ASN A 144 6.78 25.41 -9.56
N ASN A 145 5.91 26.24 -8.97
CA ASN A 145 5.17 27.24 -9.70
C ASN A 145 6.02 28.52 -9.91
N LEU A 146 6.12 29.00 -11.15
CA LEU A 146 6.95 30.16 -11.50
C LEU A 146 6.29 31.51 -11.21
N GLU A 147 4.96 31.54 -11.01
CA GLU A 147 4.21 32.75 -10.65
C GLU A 147 4.09 32.92 -9.13
N ASP A 148 3.95 31.81 -8.40
CA ASP A 148 3.97 31.74 -6.93
C ASP A 148 4.94 30.66 -6.44
N GLU A 149 6.17 31.08 -6.12
CA GLU A 149 7.26 30.17 -5.73
C GLU A 149 6.97 29.35 -4.47
N ASN A 150 5.97 29.68 -3.65
CA ASN A 150 5.61 28.91 -2.45
C ASN A 150 4.41 27.98 -2.67
N LEU A 151 3.77 28.00 -3.84
CA LEU A 151 2.58 27.19 -4.07
C LEU A 151 2.93 25.70 -3.94
N GLY A 152 2.24 24.98 -3.05
CA GLY A 152 2.51 23.57 -2.74
C GLY A 152 3.81 23.29 -1.96
N ALA A 153 4.55 24.33 -1.54
CA ALA A 153 5.75 24.15 -0.73
C ALA A 153 5.43 23.71 0.71
N ALA A 154 6.41 23.10 1.38
CA ALA A 154 6.30 22.72 2.77
C ALA A 154 6.04 23.93 3.68
N GLY A 155 5.18 23.74 4.69
CA GLY A 155 4.81 24.79 5.63
C GLY A 155 3.75 25.78 5.12
N THR A 156 3.08 25.47 4.01
CA THR A 156 1.96 26.27 3.49
C THR A 156 0.60 25.81 4.03
N THR A 157 -0.39 26.69 4.01
CA THR A 157 -1.75 26.36 4.48
C THR A 157 -2.42 25.34 3.56
N LEU A 158 -3.20 24.44 4.15
CA LEU A 158 -4.10 23.57 3.40
C LEU A 158 -5.12 24.43 2.62
N LEU A 159 -5.50 23.95 1.44
CA LEU A 159 -6.57 24.53 0.64
C LEU A 159 -7.93 24.18 1.27
N ARG A 160 -8.94 25.03 1.01
CA ARG A 160 -10.34 24.71 1.28
C ARG A 160 -11.14 24.71 -0.02
N VAL A 161 -11.90 23.63 -0.24
CA VAL A 161 -12.88 23.56 -1.32
C VAL A 161 -14.26 23.93 -0.80
N ALA A 162 -14.63 23.40 0.38
CA ALA A 162 -15.77 23.83 1.16
C ALA A 162 -15.35 24.92 2.16
N ASP A 163 -16.26 25.85 2.47
CA ASP A 163 -16.02 26.89 3.47
C ASP A 163 -15.74 26.26 4.86
N ALA A 164 -14.91 26.93 5.67
CA ALA A 164 -14.63 26.49 7.03
C ALA A 164 -15.90 26.53 7.92
N ASP A 165 -16.18 25.44 8.62
CA ASP A 165 -17.37 25.28 9.48
C ASP A 165 -17.00 25.19 10.97
N TYR A 166 -16.47 26.30 11.50
CA TYR A 166 -16.22 26.47 12.93
C TYR A 166 -17.50 26.94 13.65
N ALA A 167 -17.68 26.55 14.92
CA ALA A 167 -18.88 26.89 15.69
C ALA A 167 -19.10 28.40 15.86
N ASP A 168 -18.01 29.18 15.97
CA ASP A 168 -18.03 30.64 16.00
C ASP A 168 -17.78 31.30 14.63
N GLY A 169 -17.61 30.48 13.58
CA GLY A 169 -17.19 30.88 12.23
C GLY A 169 -15.74 31.37 12.15
N ILE A 170 -14.92 31.17 13.19
CA ILE A 170 -13.54 31.69 13.26
C ILE A 170 -12.54 30.58 13.59
N SER A 171 -12.69 29.92 14.73
CA SER A 171 -11.70 28.97 15.23
C SER A 171 -12.20 28.01 16.32
N GLU A 172 -13.39 28.23 16.89
CA GLU A 172 -13.97 27.32 17.87
C GLU A 172 -14.37 26.02 17.16
N PRO A 173 -13.85 24.84 17.59
CA PRO A 173 -14.11 23.57 16.89
C PRO A 173 -15.59 23.32 16.64
N GLY A 174 -15.91 22.71 15.49
CA GLY A 174 -17.28 22.39 15.11
C GLY A 174 -17.88 21.21 15.86
N GLY A 175 -19.16 20.92 15.59
CA GLY A 175 -19.84 19.70 16.03
C GLY A 175 -20.38 19.71 17.47
N GLU A 176 -20.59 20.88 18.09
CA GLU A 176 -21.23 20.99 19.42
C GLU A 176 -22.65 20.43 19.46
N ASP A 177 -23.31 20.37 18.31
CA ASP A 177 -24.65 19.84 18.09
C ASP A 177 -24.69 18.36 17.68
N ARG A 178 -23.51 17.72 17.59
CA ARG A 178 -23.34 16.31 17.23
C ARG A 178 -22.97 15.48 18.47
N PRO A 179 -23.23 14.16 18.47
CA PRO A 179 -22.77 13.27 19.54
C PRO A 179 -21.25 13.31 19.69
N SER A 180 -20.76 12.78 20.82
CA SER A 180 -19.32 12.58 21.00
C SER A 180 -18.76 11.68 19.89
N ALA A 181 -17.56 11.97 19.41
CA ALA A 181 -16.85 11.14 18.44
C ALA A 181 -16.74 9.67 18.89
N ARG A 182 -16.58 9.41 20.20
CA ARG A 182 -16.56 8.05 20.76
C ARG A 182 -17.90 7.35 20.75
N GLU A 183 -18.99 8.10 20.91
CA GLU A 183 -20.33 7.54 20.78
C GLU A 183 -20.59 7.12 19.32
N ILE A 184 -20.17 7.95 18.36
CA ILE A 184 -20.28 7.66 16.93
C ILE A 184 -19.46 6.42 16.57
N SER A 185 -18.19 6.36 16.99
CA SER A 185 -17.32 5.19 16.80
C SER A 185 -17.91 3.90 17.37
N ASN A 186 -18.46 3.94 18.60
CA ASN A 186 -19.09 2.78 19.24
C ASN A 186 -20.31 2.25 18.47
N VAL A 187 -21.07 3.13 17.81
CA VAL A 187 -22.30 2.76 17.11
C VAL A 187 -22.04 2.33 15.67
N LEU A 188 -21.07 2.94 15.00
CA LEU A 188 -20.83 2.74 13.57
C LEU A 188 -19.68 1.79 13.24
N SER A 189 -18.65 1.72 14.09
CA SER A 189 -17.35 1.16 13.68
C SER A 189 -16.94 -0.13 14.38
N ASP A 190 -17.86 -0.76 15.11
CA ASP A 190 -17.63 -2.09 15.68
C ASP A 190 -17.59 -3.14 14.56
N ALA A 191 -16.39 -3.58 14.18
CA ALA A 191 -16.21 -4.59 13.14
C ALA A 191 -16.85 -5.92 13.55
N SER A 192 -17.61 -6.52 12.64
CA SER A 192 -18.22 -7.82 12.89
C SER A 192 -17.17 -8.94 12.87
N VAL A 193 -17.38 -10.01 13.65
CA VAL A 193 -16.48 -11.20 13.67
C VAL A 193 -16.50 -11.95 12.33
N ASP A 194 -17.51 -11.67 11.49
CA ASP A 194 -17.73 -12.27 10.18
C ASP A 194 -17.41 -11.28 9.04
N SER A 195 -16.61 -10.24 9.29
CA SER A 195 -16.29 -9.23 8.28
C SER A 195 -15.70 -9.90 7.03
N GLU A 196 -16.44 -9.83 5.93
CA GLU A 196 -16.04 -10.42 4.66
C GLU A 196 -14.81 -9.68 4.11
N GLY A 197 -13.94 -10.39 3.39
CA GLY A 197 -12.79 -9.77 2.72
C GLY A 197 -13.24 -8.72 1.70
N ASN A 198 -12.31 -7.88 1.24
CA ASN A 198 -12.63 -6.81 0.29
C ASN A 198 -13.35 -7.31 -0.97
N ASP A 199 -14.52 -6.74 -1.29
CA ASP A 199 -15.39 -7.18 -2.40
C ASP A 199 -14.72 -7.13 -3.79
N ARG A 200 -13.72 -6.27 -3.95
CA ARG A 200 -12.95 -6.12 -5.19
C ARG A 200 -11.63 -6.90 -5.15
N GLY A 201 -11.36 -7.60 -4.06
CA GLY A 201 -10.14 -8.33 -3.79
C GLY A 201 -8.94 -7.39 -3.73
N LEU A 202 -9.09 -6.20 -3.15
CA LEU A 202 -7.94 -5.34 -2.87
C LEU A 202 -7.02 -6.04 -1.87
N SER A 203 -5.72 -5.98 -2.11
CA SER A 203 -4.71 -6.51 -1.19
C SER A 203 -4.34 -5.49 -0.12
N ALA A 204 -3.61 -5.92 0.90
CA ALA A 204 -3.02 -5.06 1.92
C ALA A 204 -2.18 -3.91 1.35
N PHE A 205 -1.59 -4.07 0.15
CA PHE A 205 -0.89 -2.96 -0.53
C PHE A 205 -1.77 -1.72 -0.77
N ILE A 206 -3.10 -1.82 -0.79
CA ILE A 206 -3.94 -0.64 -0.92
C ILE A 206 -3.71 0.35 0.23
N TYR A 207 -3.58 -0.13 1.47
CA TYR A 207 -3.36 0.75 2.62
C TYR A 207 -1.89 1.08 2.81
N VAL A 208 -0.98 0.15 2.47
CA VAL A 208 0.46 0.41 2.58
C VAL A 208 0.89 1.49 1.60
N TRP A 209 0.47 1.40 0.33
CA TRP A 209 0.75 2.45 -0.66
C TRP A 209 -0.02 3.73 -0.37
N GLY A 210 -1.30 3.62 0.01
CA GLY A 210 -2.10 4.78 0.39
C GLY A 210 -1.44 5.59 1.51
N GLN A 211 -0.97 4.93 2.58
CA GLN A 211 -0.23 5.55 3.67
C GLN A 211 1.12 6.10 3.22
N PHE A 212 1.85 5.37 2.36
CA PHE A 212 3.12 5.83 1.81
C PHE A 212 2.99 7.12 0.99
N ILE A 213 1.89 7.30 0.25
CA ILE A 213 1.59 8.51 -0.51
C ILE A 213 1.02 9.62 0.38
N ASP A 214 0.16 9.31 1.35
CA ASP A 214 -0.34 10.28 2.36
C ASP A 214 0.84 10.97 3.05
N HIS A 215 1.84 10.18 3.40
CA HIS A 215 3.06 10.67 4.05
C HIS A 215 4.01 11.44 3.13
N ASP A 216 3.80 11.43 1.81
CA ASP A 216 4.53 12.24 0.84
C ASP A 216 3.88 13.62 0.67
N ILE A 217 2.54 13.68 0.77
CA ILE A 217 1.79 14.87 0.33
C ILE A 217 1.17 15.67 1.48
N ASP A 218 0.90 15.08 2.64
CA ASP A 218 0.42 15.84 3.79
C ASP A 218 0.84 15.39 5.19
N LEU A 219 1.00 16.40 6.06
CA LEU A 219 1.30 16.24 7.49
C LEU A 219 0.76 17.44 8.28
N SER A 220 -0.34 17.23 8.99
CA SER A 220 -0.84 18.19 9.97
C SER A 220 -0.27 17.90 11.36
N LEU A 221 0.71 18.69 11.80
CA LEU A 221 1.31 18.54 13.13
C LEU A 221 0.35 18.96 14.24
N SER A 222 0.42 18.31 15.40
CA SER A 222 -0.28 18.76 16.61
C SER A 222 0.51 19.85 17.33
N GLN A 223 -0.18 20.80 17.97
CA GLN A 223 0.47 21.84 18.76
C GLN A 223 1.15 21.26 20.02
N GLU A 224 2.42 21.61 20.24
CA GLU A 224 3.10 21.35 21.51
C GLU A 224 2.57 22.30 22.60
N ASP A 225 2.15 21.75 23.75
CA ASP A 225 1.56 22.50 24.87
C ASP A 225 0.40 23.45 24.46
N GLY A 226 -0.32 23.09 23.38
CA GLY A 226 -1.35 23.92 22.75
C GLY A 226 -2.77 23.75 23.30
N GLU A 227 -3.74 24.19 22.50
CA GLU A 227 -5.17 24.02 22.79
C GLU A 227 -5.54 22.53 22.79
N THR A 228 -6.26 22.09 23.82
CA THR A 228 -6.81 20.72 23.88
C THR A 228 -8.26 20.71 23.38
N PHE A 229 -8.64 19.62 22.73
CA PHE A 229 -10.00 19.37 22.25
C PHE A 229 -10.38 17.91 22.50
N ASP A 230 -10.35 17.54 23.77
CA ASP A 230 -10.57 16.17 24.24
C ASP A 230 -11.95 15.61 23.82
N ILE A 231 -11.97 14.30 23.58
CA ILE A 231 -13.15 13.54 23.19
C ILE A 231 -13.83 13.01 24.46
N ALA A 232 -15.10 13.34 24.66
CA ALA A 232 -15.87 12.85 25.79
C ALA A 232 -16.16 11.35 25.66
N VAL A 233 -15.83 10.55 26.67
CA VAL A 233 -16.16 9.10 26.67
C VAL A 233 -17.55 8.89 27.27
N PRO A 234 -18.44 8.13 26.59
CA PRO A 234 -19.76 7.79 27.15
C PRO A 234 -19.64 7.05 28.49
N ALA A 235 -20.50 7.40 29.45
CA ALA A 235 -20.50 6.75 30.75
C ALA A 235 -20.80 5.24 30.61
N GLY A 236 -19.89 4.41 31.12
CA GLY A 236 -20.01 2.95 31.02
C GLY A 236 -19.46 2.37 29.73
N ASP A 237 -18.71 3.15 28.94
CA ASP A 237 -17.93 2.62 27.81
C ASP A 237 -17.09 1.42 28.28
N PRO A 238 -17.21 0.25 27.62
CA PRO A 238 -16.62 -0.99 28.11
C PRO A 238 -15.08 -0.98 28.12
N TYR A 239 -14.46 -0.11 27.31
CA TYR A 239 -13.02 -0.02 27.14
C TYR A 239 -12.44 1.12 27.98
N PHE A 240 -12.98 2.34 27.82
CA PHE A 240 -12.39 3.55 28.39
C PHE A 240 -12.99 3.98 29.74
N ASP A 241 -14.28 3.72 29.99
CA ASP A 241 -14.95 4.03 31.26
C ASP A 241 -15.78 2.85 31.82
N PRO A 242 -15.16 1.67 32.05
CA PRO A 242 -15.89 0.48 32.49
C PRO A 242 -16.50 0.62 33.90
N SER A 243 -16.05 1.61 34.67
CA SER A 243 -16.60 1.93 35.99
C SER A 243 -17.81 2.86 35.93
N GLY A 244 -18.17 3.39 34.75
CA GLY A 244 -19.30 4.28 34.56
C GLY A 244 -19.20 5.58 35.33
N THR A 245 -18.01 6.16 35.35
CA THR A 245 -17.75 7.43 36.04
C THR A 245 -18.37 8.63 35.31
N GLY A 246 -18.38 8.59 33.98
CA GLY A 246 -18.83 9.68 33.12
C GLY A 246 -17.87 10.88 33.05
N ASP A 247 -16.67 10.77 33.62
CA ASP A 247 -15.67 11.84 33.68
C ASP A 247 -14.42 11.55 32.82
N VAL A 248 -14.41 10.45 32.06
CA VAL A 248 -13.26 10.04 31.23
C VAL A 248 -13.29 10.77 29.89
N THR A 249 -12.10 11.17 29.43
CA THR A 249 -11.89 11.72 28.09
C THR A 249 -10.72 11.03 27.40
N ILE A 250 -10.74 11.02 26.06
CA ILE A 250 -9.58 10.70 25.21
C ILE A 250 -8.94 12.02 24.80
N GLY A 251 -7.68 12.22 25.13
CA GLY A 251 -6.99 13.50 24.90
C GLY A 251 -6.70 13.75 23.42
N LEU A 252 -6.89 14.99 22.97
CA LEU A 252 -6.51 15.45 21.64
C LEU A 252 -5.94 16.88 21.72
N SER A 253 -4.74 17.09 21.18
CA SER A 253 -4.22 18.44 20.95
C SER A 253 -4.65 18.93 19.57
N ARG A 254 -5.09 20.18 19.48
CA ARG A 254 -5.46 20.82 18.20
C ARG A 254 -4.25 20.94 17.27
N SER A 255 -4.50 20.93 15.97
CA SER A 255 -3.45 21.01 14.95
C SER A 255 -2.76 22.39 14.90
N VAL A 256 -1.52 22.40 14.44
CA VAL A 256 -0.79 23.62 14.09
C VAL A 256 -1.53 24.32 12.95
N TYR A 257 -1.58 25.65 13.03
CA TYR A 257 -2.29 26.52 12.09
C TYR A 257 -1.47 27.79 11.83
N ASP A 258 -1.78 28.49 10.74
CA ASP A 258 -1.17 29.78 10.45
C ASP A 258 -1.68 30.83 11.45
N LEU A 259 -0.77 31.36 12.28
CA LEU A 259 -1.08 32.34 13.33
C LEU A 259 -1.61 33.69 12.80
N THR A 260 -1.57 33.92 11.49
CA THR A 260 -2.20 35.09 10.85
C THR A 260 -3.69 34.87 10.52
N THR A 261 -4.17 33.62 10.65
CA THR A 261 -5.56 33.19 10.43
C THR A 261 -6.30 32.97 11.76
N GLY A 262 -7.59 32.62 11.72
CA GLY A 262 -8.40 32.41 12.92
C GLY A 262 -8.65 33.69 13.72
N THR A 263 -8.76 34.83 13.02
CA THR A 263 -8.88 36.16 13.63
C THR A 263 -10.26 36.81 13.48
N SER A 264 -11.03 36.37 12.49
CA SER A 264 -12.39 36.86 12.20
C SER A 264 -13.14 35.89 11.29
N VAL A 265 -14.44 36.10 11.10
CA VAL A 265 -15.26 35.28 10.18
C VAL A 265 -14.82 35.37 8.71
N ASP A 266 -14.16 36.47 8.32
CA ASP A 266 -13.60 36.66 6.98
C ASP A 266 -12.16 36.10 6.86
N ASN A 267 -11.61 35.56 7.94
CA ASN A 267 -10.27 34.97 8.03
C ASN A 267 -10.25 33.88 9.12
N PRO A 268 -11.00 32.77 8.89
CA PRO A 268 -11.10 31.65 9.82
C PRO A 268 -9.75 30.93 9.97
N ARG A 269 -9.65 29.98 10.90
CA ARG A 269 -8.40 29.27 11.21
C ARG A 269 -8.03 28.30 10.08
N GLU A 270 -6.79 28.39 9.59
CA GLU A 270 -6.26 27.52 8.53
C GLU A 270 -5.06 26.69 9.02
N GLN A 271 -5.20 25.37 8.91
CA GLN A 271 -4.14 24.42 9.23
C GLN A 271 -3.03 24.44 8.20
N VAL A 272 -1.83 24.07 8.64
CA VAL A 272 -0.61 24.08 7.84
C VAL A 272 -0.23 22.65 7.47
N ASN A 273 0.09 22.44 6.19
CA ASN A 273 0.79 21.25 5.77
C ASN A 273 2.28 21.40 6.07
N ALA A 274 2.85 20.53 6.91
CA ALA A 274 4.26 20.61 7.29
C ALA A 274 5.21 20.09 6.22
N ILE A 275 4.71 19.39 5.21
CA ILE A 275 5.48 18.79 4.11
C ILE A 275 5.01 19.30 2.74
N THR A 276 5.69 18.91 1.67
CA THR A 276 5.36 19.30 0.29
C THR A 276 3.99 18.75 -0.12
N ALA A 277 3.29 19.44 -1.03
CA ALA A 277 1.99 18.97 -1.55
C ALA A 277 2.13 18.07 -2.78
N TYR A 278 3.34 17.94 -3.32
CA TYR A 278 3.62 17.20 -4.54
C TYR A 278 3.91 15.74 -4.21
N ILE A 279 3.63 14.84 -5.15
CA ILE A 279 4.16 13.47 -5.08
C ILE A 279 5.61 13.55 -5.56
N ASP A 280 6.52 13.86 -4.65
CA ASP A 280 7.93 14.14 -4.95
C ASP A 280 8.93 13.37 -4.10
N GLY A 281 8.48 12.26 -3.53
CA GLY A 281 9.34 11.36 -2.79
C GLY A 281 9.82 11.98 -1.48
N SER A 282 9.15 13.00 -0.95
CA SER A 282 9.54 13.69 0.27
C SER A 282 9.53 12.78 1.50
N GLN A 283 8.71 11.73 1.50
CA GLN A 283 8.74 10.67 2.51
C GLN A 283 10.06 9.85 2.47
N VAL A 284 10.74 9.80 1.33
CA VAL A 284 12.05 9.17 1.13
C VAL A 284 13.21 10.18 1.32
N TYR A 285 13.05 11.40 0.81
CA TYR A 285 14.13 12.39 0.69
C TYR A 285 14.06 13.55 1.69
N GLY A 286 12.97 13.69 2.43
CA GLY A 286 12.69 14.81 3.32
C GLY A 286 11.98 15.97 2.63
N SER A 287 11.34 16.84 3.41
CA SER A 287 10.70 18.08 2.95
C SER A 287 11.51 19.34 3.32
N ASP A 288 12.73 19.16 3.81
CA ASP A 288 13.69 20.24 4.07
C ASP A 288 15.13 19.77 3.81
N GLN A 289 16.00 20.72 3.45
CA GLN A 289 17.39 20.41 3.06
C GLN A 289 18.23 19.79 4.20
N GLU A 290 17.96 20.13 5.47
CA GLU A 290 18.71 19.57 6.61
C GLU A 290 18.42 18.08 6.76
N THR A 291 17.16 17.69 6.63
CA THR A 291 16.73 16.28 6.58
C THR A 291 17.33 15.57 5.37
N ALA A 292 17.18 16.13 4.16
CA ALA A 292 17.72 15.52 2.94
C ALA A 292 19.24 15.30 3.01
N ASP A 293 20.01 16.28 3.48
CA ASP A 293 21.45 16.16 3.68
C ASP A 293 21.78 15.08 4.72
N GLY A 294 20.97 14.95 5.77
CA GLY A 294 21.14 13.92 6.82
C GLY A 294 20.92 12.48 6.33
N LEU A 295 20.13 12.31 5.26
CA LEU A 295 19.83 11.01 4.66
C LEU A 295 20.85 10.56 3.62
N ARG A 296 21.74 11.45 3.17
CA ARG A 296 22.73 11.18 2.12
C ARG A 296 24.06 10.67 2.68
N SER A 297 24.70 9.75 1.96
CA SER A 297 26.07 9.34 2.24
C SER A 297 27.11 10.36 1.73
N PHE A 298 26.72 11.16 0.73
CA PHE A 298 27.61 11.98 -0.10
C PHE A 298 28.75 11.18 -0.76
N GLU A 299 28.50 9.89 -0.99
CA GLU A 299 29.37 8.99 -1.73
C GLU A 299 28.55 8.18 -2.74
N GLY A 300 28.85 8.38 -4.02
CA GLY A 300 28.23 7.67 -5.13
C GLY A 300 26.77 8.04 -5.38
N GLY A 301 26.31 9.19 -4.89
CA GLY A 301 24.93 9.65 -5.00
C GLY A 301 23.95 8.87 -4.15
N ARG A 302 24.41 8.14 -3.12
CA ARG A 302 23.60 7.20 -2.34
C ARG A 302 22.93 7.82 -1.12
N LEU A 303 21.83 7.19 -0.69
CA LEU A 303 21.26 7.32 0.65
C LEU A 303 21.96 6.41 1.67
N VAL A 304 21.92 6.82 2.94
CA VAL A 304 22.44 6.04 4.06
C VAL A 304 21.51 4.86 4.37
N ILE A 305 22.04 3.65 4.26
CA ILE A 305 21.41 2.40 4.71
C ILE A 305 22.41 1.61 5.56
N THR A 306 21.92 0.69 6.38
CA THR A 306 22.75 -0.23 7.16
C THR A 306 23.42 -1.29 6.27
N ASP A 307 24.41 -1.99 6.81
CA ASP A 307 25.07 -3.11 6.10
C ASP A 307 24.08 -4.23 5.70
N ASP A 308 23.00 -4.39 6.47
CA ASP A 308 21.92 -5.36 6.21
C ASP A 308 20.84 -4.79 5.25
N GLY A 309 21.09 -3.59 4.69
CA GLY A 309 20.22 -2.95 3.71
C GLY A 309 18.92 -2.39 4.27
N LEU A 310 18.88 -2.03 5.56
CA LEU A 310 17.72 -1.42 6.20
C LEU A 310 17.94 0.09 6.39
N LEU A 311 16.88 0.84 6.59
CA LEU A 311 17.00 2.23 7.03
C LEU A 311 17.63 2.30 8.44
N PRO A 312 18.48 3.31 8.71
CA PRO A 312 19.14 3.43 10.01
C PRO A 312 18.14 3.80 11.12
N LEU A 313 18.41 3.31 12.33
CA LEU A 313 17.65 3.66 13.53
C LEU A 313 18.34 4.77 14.34
N ASP A 314 17.56 5.64 14.95
CA ASP A 314 18.02 6.67 15.89
C ASP A 314 18.25 6.11 17.32
N GLU A 315 18.64 6.97 18.26
CA GLU A 315 18.87 6.56 19.66
C GLU A 315 17.61 6.07 20.38
N SER A 316 16.42 6.39 19.87
CA SER A 316 15.13 5.96 20.41
C SER A 316 14.66 4.62 19.82
N GLY A 317 15.35 4.12 18.79
CA GLY A 317 14.99 2.89 18.08
C GLY A 317 14.00 3.11 16.95
N MET A 318 13.81 4.36 16.52
CA MET A 318 12.94 4.75 15.40
C MET A 318 13.75 4.94 14.13
N VAL A 319 13.14 4.70 12.98
CA VAL A 319 13.76 4.82 11.66
C VAL A 319 14.01 6.29 11.32
N ILE A 320 15.20 6.56 10.79
CA ILE A 320 15.56 7.83 10.18
C ILE A 320 15.21 7.75 8.69
N ALA A 321 14.23 8.55 8.26
CA ALA A 321 13.71 8.63 6.90
C ALA A 321 13.34 10.08 6.54
N GLY A 322 12.81 10.30 5.34
CA GLY A 322 12.33 11.61 4.90
C GLY A 322 11.10 12.09 5.67
N ASP A 323 10.19 11.19 6.02
CA ASP A 323 9.02 11.47 6.87
C ASP A 323 9.19 10.92 8.29
N ILE A 324 8.75 11.71 9.28
CA ILE A 324 8.91 11.41 10.71
C ILE A 324 8.06 10.23 11.19
N ARG A 325 7.08 9.79 10.40
CA ARG A 325 6.15 8.70 10.74
C ARG A 325 6.57 7.39 10.09
N ALA A 326 7.76 7.30 9.47
CA ALA A 326 8.20 6.10 8.75
C ALA A 326 8.22 4.80 9.59
N SER A 327 8.28 4.88 10.92
CA SER A 327 8.22 3.71 11.82
C SER A 327 6.83 3.43 12.39
N GLU A 328 5.77 4.07 11.89
CA GLU A 328 4.42 3.91 12.43
C GLU A 328 4.03 2.43 12.50
N ASN A 329 4.18 1.68 11.39
CA ASN A 329 4.09 0.23 11.34
C ASN A 329 5.20 -0.38 10.46
N ILE A 330 5.36 -1.71 10.54
CA ILE A 330 6.43 -2.43 9.84
C ILE A 330 6.23 -2.53 8.31
N SER A 331 4.99 -2.58 7.80
CA SER A 331 4.73 -2.56 6.35
C SER A 331 5.12 -1.22 5.75
N LEU A 332 4.77 -0.11 6.42
CA LEU A 332 5.24 1.23 6.03
C LEU A 332 6.77 1.33 6.06
N THR A 333 7.41 0.81 7.11
CA THR A 333 8.88 0.80 7.19
C THR A 333 9.51 -0.03 6.06
N ALA A 334 8.88 -1.14 5.69
CA ALA A 334 9.35 -2.03 4.63
C ALA A 334 9.33 -1.33 3.26
N ILE A 335 8.23 -0.64 2.90
CA ILE A 335 8.15 0.11 1.64
C ILE A 335 9.07 1.35 1.64
N GLN A 336 9.25 2.03 2.78
CA GLN A 336 10.24 3.10 2.91
C GLN A 336 11.67 2.59 2.65
N THR A 337 12.00 1.42 3.20
CA THR A 337 13.28 0.75 2.95
C THR A 337 13.42 0.33 1.48
N LEU A 338 12.34 -0.14 0.87
CA LEU A 338 12.31 -0.55 -0.54
C LEU A 338 12.73 0.60 -1.47
N PHE A 339 12.16 1.79 -1.31
CA PHE A 339 12.50 2.93 -2.17
C PHE A 339 13.87 3.53 -1.88
N ALA A 340 14.38 3.44 -0.65
CA ALA A 340 15.77 3.79 -0.36
C ALA A 340 16.76 2.82 -1.05
N ARG A 341 16.41 1.53 -1.15
CA ARG A 341 17.17 0.54 -1.93
C ARG A 341 17.10 0.84 -3.43
N GLU A 342 15.92 1.16 -3.96
CA GLU A 342 15.78 1.47 -5.39
C GLU A 342 16.60 2.69 -5.78
N HIS A 343 16.60 3.75 -4.96
CA HIS A 343 17.47 4.89 -5.17
C HIS A 343 18.95 4.49 -5.23
N ASN A 344 19.42 3.67 -4.28
CA ASN A 344 20.81 3.23 -4.25
C ASN A 344 21.18 2.31 -5.43
N ARG A 345 20.25 1.47 -5.90
CA ARG A 345 20.41 0.64 -7.10
C ARG A 345 20.60 1.53 -8.33
N LEU A 346 19.72 2.51 -8.51
CA LEU A 346 19.79 3.48 -9.61
C LEU A 346 21.07 4.32 -9.55
N ALA A 347 21.45 4.82 -8.37
CA ALA A 347 22.69 5.58 -8.19
C ALA A 347 23.93 4.77 -8.61
N ASP A 348 23.96 3.48 -8.29
CA ASP A 348 25.04 2.57 -8.68
C ASP A 348 25.11 2.35 -10.19
N GLU A 349 23.97 2.16 -10.83
CA GLU A 349 23.89 2.01 -12.28
C GLU A 349 24.31 3.30 -12.99
N ILE A 350 23.91 4.46 -12.48
CA ILE A 350 24.21 5.77 -13.07
C ILE A 350 25.72 6.01 -12.99
N SER A 351 26.29 5.81 -11.81
CA SER A 351 27.73 5.89 -11.56
C SER A 351 28.55 4.93 -12.44
N ALA A 352 28.01 3.73 -12.73
CA ALA A 352 28.67 2.76 -13.59
C ALA A 352 28.62 3.14 -15.08
N ALA A 353 27.52 3.74 -15.55
CA ALA A 353 27.38 4.13 -16.95
C ALA A 353 28.11 5.43 -17.29
N ASP A 354 28.12 6.40 -16.38
CA ASP A 354 28.88 7.64 -16.52
C ASP A 354 29.74 7.94 -15.27
N PRO A 355 30.99 7.44 -15.24
CA PRO A 355 31.90 7.64 -14.13
C PRO A 355 32.40 9.09 -13.95
N ASP A 356 32.09 10.00 -14.89
CA ASP A 356 32.50 11.41 -14.80
C ASP A 356 31.48 12.26 -14.00
N LEU A 357 30.28 11.73 -13.72
CA LEU A 357 29.27 12.40 -12.91
C LEU A 357 29.72 12.57 -11.45
N THR A 358 29.34 13.70 -10.86
CA THR A 358 29.53 13.98 -9.45
C THR A 358 28.50 13.27 -8.57
N ASP A 359 28.79 13.15 -7.27
CA ASP A 359 27.83 12.64 -6.28
C ASP A 359 26.46 13.31 -6.37
N GLU A 360 26.45 14.64 -6.54
CA GLU A 360 25.22 15.42 -6.63
C GLU A 360 24.44 15.11 -7.91
N GLU A 361 25.12 15.03 -9.06
CA GLU A 361 24.45 14.70 -10.32
C GLU A 361 23.84 13.31 -10.29
N ILE A 362 24.55 12.32 -9.73
CA ILE A 362 24.04 10.96 -9.55
C ILE A 362 22.83 10.94 -8.61
N TYR A 363 22.92 11.61 -7.46
CA TYR A 363 21.83 11.68 -6.48
C TYR A 363 20.55 12.27 -7.10
N GLN A 364 20.67 13.38 -7.82
CA GLN A 364 19.50 14.05 -8.41
C GLN A 364 18.89 13.24 -9.56
N GLN A 365 19.71 12.54 -10.34
CA GLN A 365 19.23 11.62 -11.38
C GLN A 365 18.48 10.42 -10.78
N ALA A 366 19.07 9.74 -9.79
CA ALA A 366 18.40 8.64 -9.10
C ALA A 366 17.10 9.11 -8.41
N ARG A 367 17.13 10.29 -7.76
CA ARG A 367 15.94 10.90 -7.14
C ARG A 367 14.83 11.17 -8.17
N ALA A 368 15.15 11.75 -9.33
CA ALA A 368 14.15 12.05 -10.35
C ALA A 368 13.47 10.78 -10.91
N ILE A 369 14.24 9.70 -11.10
CA ILE A 369 13.70 8.42 -11.57
C ILE A 369 12.79 7.80 -10.52
N VAL A 370 13.22 7.74 -9.25
CA VAL A 370 12.37 7.20 -8.16
C VAL A 370 11.08 8.00 -8.00
N ILE A 371 11.14 9.33 -8.08
CA ILE A 371 9.94 10.18 -8.05
C ILE A 371 8.99 9.80 -9.20
N ALA A 372 9.52 9.60 -10.40
CA ALA A 372 8.72 9.19 -11.55
C ALA A 372 8.10 7.79 -11.39
N GLU A 373 8.82 6.85 -10.77
CA GLU A 373 8.28 5.52 -10.45
C GLU A 373 7.13 5.62 -9.45
N ILE A 374 7.28 6.40 -8.38
CA ILE A 374 6.22 6.64 -7.38
C ILE A 374 5.00 7.30 -8.04
N GLN A 375 5.20 8.33 -8.86
CA GLN A 375 4.14 8.99 -9.61
C GLN A 375 3.43 8.02 -10.57
N SER A 376 4.18 7.26 -11.37
CA SER A 376 3.63 6.30 -12.32
C SER A 376 2.80 5.22 -11.63
N ILE A 377 3.34 4.56 -10.59
CA ILE A 377 2.62 3.51 -9.84
C ILE A 377 1.34 4.08 -9.20
N THR A 378 1.41 5.30 -8.66
CA THR A 378 0.25 5.95 -8.03
C THR A 378 -0.90 6.14 -9.02
N TYR A 379 -0.63 6.68 -10.22
CA TYR A 379 -1.68 7.01 -11.18
C TYR A 379 -2.09 5.84 -12.09
N ASN A 380 -1.19 4.89 -12.35
CA ASN A 380 -1.43 3.78 -13.27
C ASN A 380 -1.86 2.49 -12.58
N GLU A 381 -1.54 2.30 -11.29
CA GLU A 381 -1.94 1.10 -10.54
C GLU A 381 -2.85 1.42 -9.35
N PHE A 382 -2.41 2.28 -8.42
CA PHE A 382 -3.12 2.52 -7.15
C PHE A 382 -4.45 3.25 -7.33
N LEU A 383 -4.47 4.41 -8.01
CA LEU A 383 -5.71 5.18 -8.19
C LEU A 383 -6.76 4.40 -9.00
N PRO A 384 -6.43 3.67 -10.09
CA PRO A 384 -7.39 2.79 -10.76
C PRO A 384 -7.86 1.64 -9.88
N ALA A 385 -7.01 1.09 -9.01
CA ALA A 385 -7.40 0.08 -8.04
C ALA A 385 -8.42 0.65 -7.03
N LEU A 386 -8.18 1.84 -6.48
CA LEU A 386 -9.07 2.49 -5.50
C LEU A 386 -10.35 3.05 -6.11
N LEU A 387 -10.21 3.93 -7.11
CA LEU A 387 -11.29 4.76 -7.66
C LEU A 387 -11.97 4.11 -8.87
N GLY A 388 -11.43 3.01 -9.39
CA GLY A 388 -11.87 2.43 -10.65
C GLY A 388 -11.30 3.13 -11.88
N ASN A 389 -11.47 2.50 -13.03
CA ASN A 389 -10.89 3.00 -14.28
C ASN A 389 -11.56 4.30 -14.73
N ASN A 390 -10.75 5.25 -15.20
CA ASN A 390 -11.16 6.57 -15.72
C ASN A 390 -11.75 7.54 -14.67
N ALA A 391 -11.45 7.32 -13.38
CA ALA A 391 -11.80 8.29 -12.34
C ALA A 391 -10.88 9.52 -12.33
N ILE A 392 -9.70 9.40 -12.94
CA ILE A 392 -8.76 10.49 -13.19
C ILE A 392 -8.74 10.73 -14.70
N ASP A 393 -8.91 11.97 -15.13
CA ASP A 393 -8.86 12.36 -16.53
C ASP A 393 -7.46 12.14 -17.13
N SER A 394 -7.35 12.05 -18.45
CA SER A 394 -6.04 11.95 -19.12
C SER A 394 -5.23 13.23 -18.90
N TYR A 395 -3.92 13.09 -18.78
CA TYR A 395 -3.03 14.24 -18.59
C TYR A 395 -2.95 15.09 -19.87
N ASP A 396 -3.24 16.39 -19.74
CA ASP A 396 -3.25 17.36 -20.84
C ASP A 396 -2.03 18.32 -20.84
N GLY A 397 -1.09 18.11 -19.92
CA GLY A 397 0.09 18.94 -19.73
C GLY A 397 0.00 19.87 -18.51
N TYR A 398 1.15 20.41 -18.10
CA TYR A 398 1.26 21.29 -16.93
C TYR A 398 0.47 22.59 -17.12
N ASP A 399 -0.34 22.94 -16.12
CA ASP A 399 -1.09 24.20 -16.05
C ASP A 399 -0.67 25.00 -14.80
N ALA A 400 0.10 26.07 -15.03
CA ALA A 400 0.57 26.97 -13.97
C ALA A 400 -0.55 27.71 -13.22
N SER A 401 -1.80 27.68 -13.70
CA SER A 401 -2.96 28.28 -13.02
C SER A 401 -3.65 27.33 -12.03
N VAL A 402 -3.29 26.04 -12.03
CA VAL A 402 -3.79 25.05 -11.09
C VAL A 402 -3.10 25.21 -9.74
N ASN A 403 -3.88 25.11 -8.65
CA ASN A 403 -3.35 25.12 -7.29
C ASN A 403 -3.20 23.67 -6.78
N PRO A 404 -1.97 23.13 -6.68
CA PRO A 404 -1.71 21.77 -6.22
C PRO A 404 -1.82 21.58 -4.70
N SER A 405 -1.96 22.65 -3.90
CA SER A 405 -2.04 22.55 -2.44
C SER A 405 -3.09 21.53 -1.98
N ILE A 406 -2.76 20.76 -0.94
CA ILE A 406 -3.64 19.73 -0.41
C ILE A 406 -4.89 20.35 0.22
N ALA A 407 -6.07 19.86 -0.16
CA ALA A 407 -7.34 20.23 0.42
C ALA A 407 -7.48 19.68 1.84
N ASN A 408 -8.04 20.49 2.74
CA ASN A 408 -8.24 20.11 4.13
C ASN A 408 -9.21 18.92 4.25
N GLU A 409 -10.24 18.88 3.40
CA GLU A 409 -11.19 17.79 3.25
C GLU A 409 -10.52 16.49 2.80
N PHE A 410 -9.50 16.60 1.93
CA PHE A 410 -8.71 15.45 1.48
C PHE A 410 -7.86 14.88 2.61
N SER A 411 -6.96 15.69 3.18
CA SER A 411 -5.99 15.27 4.23
C SER A 411 -6.68 14.83 5.53
N THR A 412 -7.78 15.51 5.90
CA THR A 412 -8.39 15.32 7.22
C THR A 412 -9.54 14.30 7.19
N ALA A 413 -10.11 14.00 6.02
CA ALA A 413 -11.19 13.02 5.89
C ALA A 413 -10.95 12.02 4.75
N ALA A 414 -10.93 12.45 3.49
CA ALA A 414 -11.05 11.53 2.37
C ALA A 414 -9.88 10.55 2.24
N PHE A 415 -8.64 10.98 2.42
CA PHE A 415 -7.48 10.09 2.26
C PHE A 415 -7.22 9.20 3.49
N ARG A 416 -8.00 9.39 4.57
CA ARG A 416 -8.01 8.52 5.76
C ARG A 416 -8.90 7.29 5.60
N PHE A 417 -9.30 6.96 4.37
CA PHE A 417 -9.99 5.71 4.06
C PHE A 417 -9.16 4.49 4.46
N GLY A 418 -7.83 4.60 4.41
CA GLY A 418 -6.92 3.53 4.79
C GLY A 418 -7.20 2.99 6.20
N HIS A 419 -7.68 3.81 7.13
CA HIS A 419 -7.93 3.39 8.51
C HIS A 419 -9.03 2.31 8.67
N SER A 420 -9.89 2.08 7.67
CA SER A 420 -10.88 0.98 7.68
C SER A 420 -10.36 -0.30 7.01
N THR A 421 -9.21 -0.24 6.33
CA THR A 421 -8.74 -1.32 5.44
C THR A 421 -7.67 -2.23 6.04
N LEU A 422 -7.16 -1.91 7.24
CA LEU A 422 -6.11 -2.69 7.89
C LEU A 422 -6.66 -3.99 8.48
N ASN A 423 -5.88 -5.06 8.34
CA ASN A 423 -6.10 -6.32 9.03
C ASN A 423 -5.68 -6.20 10.50
N ASP A 424 -6.28 -7.01 11.39
CA ASP A 424 -5.96 -6.99 12.84
C ASP A 424 -4.61 -7.66 13.15
N ASP A 425 -4.09 -8.45 12.22
CA ASP A 425 -2.84 -9.20 12.31
C ASP A 425 -1.98 -9.00 11.04
N ILE A 426 -0.66 -9.07 11.22
CA ILE A 426 0.34 -9.05 10.16
C ILE A 426 1.02 -10.41 10.10
N GLU A 427 0.97 -11.03 8.94
CA GLU A 427 1.58 -12.33 8.67
C GLU A 427 2.91 -12.16 7.92
N PHE A 428 3.60 -13.28 7.69
CA PHE A 428 4.92 -13.30 7.08
C PHE A 428 4.98 -14.44 6.06
N PHE A 429 5.08 -14.12 4.77
CA PHE A 429 5.02 -15.12 3.71
C PHE A 429 6.35 -15.30 2.97
N ASP A 430 6.58 -16.51 2.45
CA ASP A 430 7.65 -16.81 1.48
C ASP A 430 7.15 -16.72 0.03
N ASN A 431 8.06 -16.93 -0.92
CA ASN A 431 7.78 -16.92 -2.36
C ASN A 431 6.74 -17.96 -2.81
N ASP A 432 6.54 -19.03 -2.04
CA ASP A 432 5.50 -20.03 -2.32
C ASP A 432 4.10 -19.62 -1.84
N GLY A 433 3.98 -18.48 -1.16
CA GLY A 433 2.73 -17.95 -0.61
C GLY A 433 2.34 -18.58 0.73
N LEU A 434 3.28 -19.25 1.41
CA LEU A 434 3.05 -19.87 2.72
C LEU A 434 3.69 -19.06 3.85
N GLU A 435 3.11 -19.18 5.04
CA GLU A 435 3.65 -18.62 6.27
C GLU A 435 5.03 -19.19 6.63
N VAL A 436 5.95 -18.29 7.01
CA VAL A 436 7.30 -18.67 7.46
C VAL A 436 7.49 -18.56 8.97
N ARG A 437 6.56 -17.90 9.66
CA ARG A 437 6.55 -17.71 11.12
C ARG A 437 5.15 -17.33 11.58
N ASP A 438 4.94 -17.47 12.89
CA ASP A 438 3.71 -17.03 13.56
C ASP A 438 3.47 -15.54 13.26
N GLU A 439 2.20 -15.21 12.98
CA GLU A 439 1.69 -13.84 12.84
C GLU A 439 1.90 -13.00 14.12
N ILE A 440 1.77 -11.69 13.96
CA ILE A 440 1.73 -10.74 15.08
C ILE A 440 0.50 -9.86 14.95
N SER A 441 -0.07 -9.44 16.09
CA SER A 441 -1.13 -8.43 16.05
C SER A 441 -0.61 -7.11 15.50
N LEU A 442 -1.49 -6.35 14.86
CA LEU A 442 -1.21 -4.99 14.40
C LEU A 442 -0.68 -4.09 15.53
N THR A 443 -1.20 -4.27 16.76
CA THR A 443 -0.70 -3.53 17.93
C THR A 443 0.77 -3.81 18.26
N GLU A 444 1.28 -5.01 17.99
CA GLU A 444 2.70 -5.38 18.19
C GLU A 444 3.60 -4.88 17.04
N ALA A 445 3.01 -4.63 15.87
CA ALA A 445 3.69 -4.07 14.71
C ALA A 445 3.92 -2.56 14.80
N PHE A 446 3.11 -1.83 15.58
CA PHE A 446 3.25 -0.38 15.72
C PHE A 446 4.57 0.03 16.42
N PHE A 447 5.26 1.02 15.86
CA PHE A 447 6.49 1.60 16.41
C PHE A 447 7.58 0.57 16.77
N ASN A 448 7.64 -0.52 15.99
CA ASN A 448 8.57 -1.62 16.23
C ASN A 448 9.41 -2.00 14.99
N PRO A 449 10.17 -1.04 14.41
CA PRO A 449 10.97 -1.31 13.21
C PRO A 449 12.08 -2.34 13.44
N SER A 450 12.47 -2.58 14.70
CA SER A 450 13.48 -3.58 15.06
C SER A 450 13.11 -5.00 14.65
N LEU A 451 11.83 -5.28 14.39
CA LEU A 451 11.40 -6.57 13.87
C LEU A 451 11.99 -6.85 12.48
N LEU A 452 12.15 -5.82 11.65
CA LEU A 452 12.73 -5.94 10.32
C LEU A 452 14.23 -6.27 10.35
N GLU A 453 14.93 -6.01 11.46
CA GLU A 453 16.30 -6.51 11.66
C GLU A 453 16.35 -8.04 11.75
N GLU A 454 15.26 -8.70 12.18
CA GLU A 454 15.14 -10.16 12.23
C GLU A 454 14.57 -10.73 10.93
N THR A 455 13.52 -10.10 10.38
CA THR A 455 12.75 -10.66 9.25
C THR A 455 13.22 -10.21 7.88
N GLY A 456 13.97 -9.10 7.80
CA GLY A 456 14.07 -8.33 6.56
C GLY A 456 12.71 -7.79 6.12
N ILE A 457 12.67 -7.25 4.89
CA ILE A 457 11.46 -6.66 4.29
C ILE A 457 10.70 -7.63 3.39
N ASP A 458 11.37 -8.66 2.87
CA ASP A 458 10.85 -9.56 1.84
C ASP A 458 9.53 -10.23 2.25
N SER A 459 9.48 -10.79 3.46
CA SER A 459 8.28 -11.51 3.95
C SER A 459 7.08 -10.61 4.20
N ILE A 460 7.32 -9.35 4.58
CA ILE A 460 6.27 -8.34 4.78
C ILE A 460 5.73 -7.87 3.43
N LEU A 461 6.61 -7.52 2.49
CA LEU A 461 6.19 -7.11 1.14
C LEU A 461 5.45 -8.25 0.41
N LYS A 462 5.84 -9.51 0.64
CA LYS A 462 5.11 -10.67 0.12
C LYS A 462 3.73 -10.80 0.76
N TYR A 463 3.61 -10.61 2.08
CA TYR A 463 2.31 -10.56 2.77
C TYR A 463 1.42 -9.43 2.23
N ASP A 464 1.94 -8.22 2.10
CA ASP A 464 1.18 -7.05 1.65
C ASP A 464 0.57 -7.27 0.25
N ALA A 465 1.24 -8.04 -0.62
CA ALA A 465 0.68 -8.48 -1.92
C ALA A 465 -0.30 -9.64 -1.81
N SER A 466 -0.14 -10.50 -0.82
CA SER A 466 -0.76 -11.83 -0.84
C SER A 466 -1.95 -11.98 0.09
N SER A 467 -2.25 -10.96 0.91
CA SER A 467 -3.43 -10.92 1.77
C SER A 467 -4.38 -9.81 1.31
N GLN A 468 -5.68 -10.08 1.37
CA GLN A 468 -6.72 -9.09 1.13
C GLN A 468 -6.73 -8.06 2.25
N SER A 469 -7.08 -6.83 1.91
CA SER A 469 -7.40 -5.81 2.90
C SER A 469 -8.82 -6.03 3.44
N MET A 470 -9.12 -5.35 4.53
CA MET A 470 -10.51 -5.13 4.94
C MET A 470 -11.22 -4.21 3.93
N GLN A 471 -12.55 -4.11 4.07
CA GLN A 471 -13.38 -3.28 3.21
C GLN A 471 -13.18 -1.78 3.49
N ILE A 472 -13.45 -0.94 2.49
CA ILE A 472 -13.55 0.51 2.70
C ILE A 472 -14.98 0.83 3.13
N ASP A 473 -15.22 0.84 4.43
CA ASP A 473 -16.52 1.15 5.03
C ASP A 473 -16.32 1.72 6.45
N LEU A 474 -17.39 1.77 7.24
CA LEU A 474 -17.34 2.30 8.61
C LEU A 474 -16.81 1.29 9.64
N GLU A 475 -16.67 0.01 9.31
CA GLU A 475 -16.14 -1.01 10.23
C GLU A 475 -14.61 -0.84 10.38
N VAL A 476 -14.12 -0.87 11.62
CA VAL A 476 -12.70 -0.71 11.91
C VAL A 476 -12.27 -1.73 12.95
N VAL A 477 -11.17 -2.43 12.67
CA VAL A 477 -10.62 -3.46 13.54
C VAL A 477 -10.29 -2.93 14.94
N ASP A 478 -10.43 -3.80 15.94
CA ASP A 478 -10.32 -3.41 17.35
C ASP A 478 -8.92 -2.88 17.70
N SER A 479 -7.85 -3.36 17.04
CA SER A 479 -6.49 -2.83 17.22
C SER A 479 -6.40 -1.32 16.99
N LEU A 480 -7.19 -0.76 16.07
CA LEU A 480 -7.24 0.67 15.76
C LEU A 480 -8.32 1.40 16.56
N ARG A 481 -9.47 0.77 16.75
CA ARG A 481 -10.65 1.40 17.37
C ARG A 481 -10.58 1.45 18.90
N ASN A 482 -9.89 0.51 19.54
CA ASN A 482 -9.87 0.37 21.00
C ASN A 482 -8.46 0.29 21.60
N PHE A 483 -7.46 -0.09 20.82
CA PHE A 483 -6.12 -0.40 21.32
C PHE A 483 -4.99 0.40 20.66
N LEU A 484 -5.31 1.47 19.93
CA LEU A 484 -4.30 2.26 19.20
C LEU A 484 -3.23 2.75 20.18
N PHE A 485 -2.00 2.28 20.00
CA PHE A 485 -0.82 2.56 20.83
C PHE A 485 -0.89 2.10 22.30
N GLY A 486 -1.80 1.17 22.62
CA GLY A 486 -1.83 0.46 23.90
C GLY A 486 -3.24 0.19 24.43
N PRO A 487 -3.37 -0.44 25.61
CA PRO A 487 -4.69 -0.70 26.17
C PRO A 487 -5.37 0.56 26.71
N PRO A 488 -6.72 0.61 26.71
CA PRO A 488 -7.49 1.69 27.31
C PRO A 488 -7.04 2.03 28.74
N GLY A 489 -6.87 3.32 29.02
CA GLY A 489 -6.40 3.82 30.33
C GLY A 489 -4.90 3.64 30.60
N ALA A 490 -4.14 3.06 29.65
CA ALA A 490 -2.69 2.92 29.70
C ALA A 490 -1.96 3.60 28.52
N GLY A 491 -2.68 4.43 27.75
CA GLY A 491 -2.16 5.10 26.55
C GLY A 491 -2.86 4.70 25.25
N GLY A 492 -3.85 3.79 25.30
CA GLY A 492 -4.69 3.44 24.16
C GLY A 492 -5.60 4.56 23.69
N PHE A 493 -5.82 4.65 22.38
CA PHE A 493 -6.72 5.59 21.71
C PHE A 493 -7.74 4.87 20.82
N ASP A 494 -8.71 5.63 20.32
CA ASP A 494 -9.66 5.22 19.30
C ASP A 494 -9.42 6.05 18.03
N LEU A 495 -8.89 5.43 16.98
CA LEU A 495 -8.55 6.11 15.73
C LEU A 495 -9.76 6.72 15.02
N VAL A 496 -10.93 6.07 15.09
CA VAL A 496 -12.17 6.58 14.50
C VAL A 496 -12.60 7.85 15.20
N SER A 497 -12.60 7.83 16.54
CA SER A 497 -12.91 9.00 17.33
C SER A 497 -11.94 10.15 17.06
N LEU A 498 -10.65 9.86 16.91
CA LEU A 498 -9.63 10.86 16.57
C LEU A 498 -9.85 11.46 15.18
N ASN A 499 -10.24 10.67 14.18
CA ASN A 499 -10.55 11.15 12.83
C ASN A 499 -11.72 12.15 12.85
N ILE A 500 -12.84 11.77 13.46
CA ILE A 500 -14.03 12.63 13.56
C ILE A 500 -13.68 13.93 14.32
N GLN A 501 -13.01 13.79 15.46
CA GLN A 501 -12.63 14.95 16.29
C GLN A 501 -11.62 15.86 15.57
N ARG A 502 -10.71 15.31 14.77
CA ARG A 502 -9.77 16.08 13.95
C ARG A 502 -10.49 16.85 12.83
N GLY A 503 -11.50 16.25 12.19
CA GLY A 503 -12.35 16.96 11.23
C GLY A 503 -13.04 18.18 11.85
N ARG A 504 -13.57 18.02 13.07
CA ARG A 504 -14.18 19.11 13.86
C ARG A 504 -13.16 20.17 14.28
N ASP A 505 -11.94 19.77 14.65
CA ASP A 505 -10.81 20.66 14.95
C ASP A 505 -10.41 21.52 13.76
N HIS A 506 -10.43 20.94 12.56
CA HIS A 506 -10.08 21.60 11.30
C HIS A 506 -11.21 22.44 10.70
N GLY A 507 -12.40 22.44 11.32
CA GLY A 507 -13.58 23.12 10.80
C GLY A 507 -13.98 22.57 9.43
N LEU A 508 -13.92 21.25 9.23
CA LEU A 508 -14.47 20.63 8.03
C LEU A 508 -15.98 20.84 7.99
N ALA A 509 -16.49 21.23 6.83
CA ALA A 509 -17.93 21.29 6.58
C ALA A 509 -18.59 19.92 6.74
N ASP A 510 -19.90 19.91 6.99
CA ASP A 510 -20.68 18.69 6.97
C ASP A 510 -20.63 18.00 5.59
N TYR A 511 -20.99 16.72 5.57
CA TYR A 511 -21.02 15.90 4.37
C TYR A 511 -21.78 16.54 3.19
N ASN A 512 -22.95 17.12 3.43
CA ASN A 512 -23.79 17.68 2.37
C ASN A 512 -23.25 19.00 1.83
N SER A 513 -22.78 19.87 2.72
CA SER A 513 -22.10 21.11 2.33
C SER A 513 -20.84 20.81 1.50
N THR A 514 -20.09 19.77 1.88
CA THR A 514 -18.91 19.32 1.12
C THR A 514 -19.31 18.77 -0.25
N ARG A 515 -20.34 17.94 -0.36
CA ARG A 515 -20.89 17.47 -1.65
C ARG A 515 -21.16 18.63 -2.61
N VAL A 516 -21.85 19.66 -2.13
CA VAL A 516 -22.18 20.84 -2.93
C VAL A 516 -20.93 21.60 -3.38
N ALA A 517 -19.92 21.71 -2.50
CA ALA A 517 -18.65 22.37 -2.84
C ALA A 517 -17.91 21.64 -3.98
N TYR A 518 -17.99 20.32 -4.02
CA TYR A 518 -17.47 19.48 -5.12
C TYR A 518 -18.42 19.34 -6.31
N GLY A 519 -19.50 20.13 -6.36
CA GLY A 519 -20.41 20.18 -7.51
C GLY A 519 -21.42 19.03 -7.59
N LEU A 520 -21.56 18.24 -6.52
CA LEU A 520 -22.54 17.17 -6.41
C LEU A 520 -23.87 17.68 -5.84
N ASP A 521 -24.96 16.97 -6.14
CA ASP A 521 -26.25 17.24 -5.53
C ASP A 521 -26.22 16.82 -4.04
N PRO A 522 -26.81 17.62 -3.13
CA PRO A 522 -26.94 17.22 -1.72
C PRO A 522 -27.92 16.05 -1.60
N VAL A 523 -27.67 15.15 -0.63
CA VAL A 523 -28.60 14.06 -0.31
C VAL A 523 -29.78 14.59 0.51
N GLU A 524 -30.97 14.00 0.33
CA GLU A 524 -32.19 14.39 1.05
C GLU A 524 -32.53 13.41 2.20
N SER A 525 -31.96 12.20 2.18
CA SER A 525 -32.22 11.15 3.16
C SER A 525 -31.03 10.19 3.31
N PHE A 526 -30.95 9.47 4.43
CA PHE A 526 -29.91 8.46 4.65
C PHE A 526 -29.92 7.34 3.61
N ALA A 527 -31.07 7.06 2.98
CA ALA A 527 -31.20 6.08 1.90
C ALA A 527 -30.57 6.54 0.58
N ASP A 528 -30.26 7.83 0.43
CA ASP A 528 -29.50 8.34 -0.71
C ASP A 528 -27.98 8.18 -0.49
N ILE A 529 -27.54 7.84 0.72
CA ILE A 529 -26.12 7.60 1.06
C ILE A 529 -25.79 6.11 0.91
N THR A 530 -26.60 5.24 1.51
CA THR A 530 -26.34 3.79 1.54
C THR A 530 -27.60 2.97 1.33
N SER A 531 -27.47 1.81 0.68
CA SER A 531 -28.52 0.82 0.54
C SER A 531 -28.71 -0.07 1.78
N ASP A 532 -27.77 -0.04 2.74
CA ASP A 532 -27.88 -0.75 4.00
C ASP A 532 -28.87 -0.07 4.95
N VAL A 533 -30.02 -0.72 5.16
CA VAL A 533 -31.11 -0.24 6.01
C VAL A 533 -30.70 -0.21 7.50
N GLU A 534 -29.79 -1.07 7.94
CA GLU A 534 -29.29 -1.04 9.32
C GLU A 534 -28.40 0.19 9.52
N LEU A 535 -27.45 0.43 8.62
CA LEU A 535 -26.59 1.61 8.65
C LEU A 535 -27.42 2.91 8.55
N GLN A 536 -28.44 2.98 7.69
CA GLN A 536 -29.37 4.12 7.65
C GLN A 536 -29.98 4.41 9.04
N GLY A 537 -30.44 3.38 9.74
CA GLY A 537 -31.03 3.52 11.08
C GLY A 537 -30.02 3.97 12.13
N LYS A 538 -28.77 3.48 12.05
CA LYS A 538 -27.68 3.92 12.93
C LYS A 538 -27.35 5.40 12.70
N LEU A 539 -27.19 5.82 11.45
CA LEU A 539 -26.93 7.22 11.08
C LEU A 539 -28.07 8.15 11.51
N GLU A 540 -29.34 7.77 11.28
CA GLU A 540 -30.50 8.54 11.73
C GLU A 540 -30.53 8.68 13.25
N SER A 541 -30.17 7.62 13.99
CA SER A 541 -30.15 7.65 15.46
C SER A 541 -29.09 8.60 16.03
N LEU A 542 -27.95 8.75 15.35
CA LEU A 542 -26.83 9.59 15.78
C LEU A 542 -27.00 11.05 15.34
N TYR A 543 -27.32 11.29 14.08
CA TYR A 543 -27.27 12.62 13.48
C TYR A 543 -28.65 13.28 13.35
N GLY A 544 -29.72 12.47 13.26
CA GLY A 544 -31.10 12.90 13.05
C GLY A 544 -31.40 13.51 11.67
N ASP A 545 -30.46 14.28 11.12
CA ASP A 545 -30.55 14.98 9.84
C ASP A 545 -29.25 14.75 9.04
N VAL A 546 -29.38 14.54 7.73
CA VAL A 546 -28.25 14.29 6.82
C VAL A 546 -27.27 15.47 6.73
N ASN A 547 -27.69 16.68 7.08
CA ASN A 547 -26.83 17.87 7.09
C ASN A 547 -25.95 17.98 8.35
N ASN A 548 -26.02 17.01 9.27
CA ASN A 548 -25.19 16.99 10.48
C ASN A 548 -24.07 15.95 10.43
N ILE A 549 -23.94 15.20 9.33
CA ILE A 549 -22.98 14.09 9.24
C ILE A 549 -21.56 14.65 9.14
N ASP A 550 -20.67 14.21 10.04
CA ASP A 550 -19.24 14.49 9.96
C ASP A 550 -18.67 13.91 8.64
N LEU A 551 -17.86 14.69 7.92
CA LEU A 551 -17.44 14.34 6.56
C LEU A 551 -16.86 12.93 6.44
N TRP A 552 -15.89 12.56 7.28
CA TRP A 552 -15.28 11.21 7.27
C TRP A 552 -16.32 10.08 7.39
N VAL A 553 -17.34 10.27 8.23
CA VAL A 553 -18.43 9.29 8.39
C VAL A 553 -19.29 9.22 7.13
N GLY A 554 -19.62 10.37 6.55
CA GLY A 554 -20.41 10.44 5.32
C GLY A 554 -19.72 9.74 4.15
N LEU A 555 -18.40 9.96 3.98
CA LEU A 555 -17.62 9.35 2.90
C LEU A 555 -17.59 7.82 2.98
N LEU A 556 -17.34 7.26 4.17
CA LEU A 556 -17.27 5.80 4.37
C LEU A 556 -18.64 5.13 4.44
N ALA A 557 -19.71 5.90 4.64
CA ALA A 557 -21.07 5.38 4.60
C ALA A 557 -21.60 5.22 3.16
N GLU A 558 -21.01 5.86 2.16
CA GLU A 558 -21.54 5.82 0.79
C GLU A 558 -21.49 4.39 0.19
N ASP A 559 -22.56 3.99 -0.50
CA ASP A 559 -22.48 2.84 -1.39
C ASP A 559 -21.39 3.08 -2.46
N HIS A 560 -20.54 2.08 -2.69
CA HIS A 560 -19.43 2.23 -3.62
C HIS A 560 -19.90 2.45 -5.06
N VAL A 561 -19.22 3.37 -5.76
CA VAL A 561 -19.38 3.53 -7.20
C VAL A 561 -18.99 2.23 -7.89
N ARG A 562 -19.77 1.83 -8.91
CA ARG A 562 -19.50 0.59 -9.64
C ARG A 562 -18.08 0.55 -10.19
N GLY A 563 -17.28 -0.41 -9.70
CA GLY A 563 -15.91 -0.61 -10.15
C GLY A 563 -14.87 0.24 -9.40
N ALA A 564 -15.31 1.03 -8.42
CA ALA A 564 -14.49 1.69 -7.41
C ALA A 564 -14.68 0.97 -6.06
N SER A 565 -13.85 1.32 -5.08
CA SER A 565 -13.97 0.90 -3.68
C SER A 565 -14.36 2.06 -2.76
N VAL A 566 -14.90 3.13 -3.34
CA VAL A 566 -15.30 4.35 -2.63
C VAL A 566 -16.61 4.89 -3.22
N GLY A 567 -17.32 5.70 -2.44
CA GLY A 567 -18.56 6.37 -2.86
C GLY A 567 -18.35 7.56 -3.80
N GLU A 568 -19.46 8.21 -4.20
CA GLU A 568 -19.47 9.31 -5.17
C GLU A 568 -18.73 10.56 -4.65
N THR A 569 -19.04 11.00 -3.44
CA THR A 569 -18.37 12.17 -2.82
C THR A 569 -16.91 11.85 -2.57
N HIS A 570 -16.64 10.66 -2.06
CA HIS A 570 -15.30 10.22 -1.74
C HIS A 570 -14.41 10.15 -2.99
N GLN A 571 -14.93 9.60 -4.09
CA GLN A 571 -14.27 9.60 -5.39
C GLN A 571 -14.02 11.02 -5.89
N ALA A 572 -14.99 11.93 -5.80
CA ALA A 572 -14.86 13.30 -6.27
C ALA A 572 -13.74 14.07 -5.54
N ILE A 573 -13.61 13.92 -4.21
CA ILE A 573 -12.57 14.57 -3.42
C ILE A 573 -11.18 14.04 -3.80
N ILE A 574 -11.03 12.72 -3.90
CA ILE A 574 -9.74 12.11 -4.22
C ILE A 574 -9.34 12.45 -5.66
N SER A 575 -10.26 12.33 -6.62
CA SER A 575 -9.98 12.68 -8.02
C SER A 575 -9.55 14.13 -8.19
N ASP A 576 -10.29 15.10 -7.62
CA ASP A 576 -9.92 16.52 -7.66
C ASP A 576 -8.51 16.76 -7.12
N GLN A 577 -8.17 16.16 -5.97
CA GLN A 577 -6.87 16.38 -5.35
C GLN A 577 -5.72 15.85 -6.21
N PHE A 578 -5.82 14.60 -6.69
CA PHE A 578 -4.76 14.01 -7.50
C PHE A 578 -4.66 14.70 -8.87
N GLU A 579 -5.77 15.10 -9.49
CA GLU A 579 -5.72 15.90 -10.73
C GLU A 579 -5.01 17.24 -10.51
N ARG A 580 -5.31 17.96 -9.41
CA ARG A 580 -4.64 19.23 -9.11
C ARG A 580 -3.15 19.07 -8.82
N ILE A 581 -2.74 18.01 -8.11
CA ILE A 581 -1.33 17.73 -7.87
C ILE A 581 -0.62 17.45 -9.19
N ARG A 582 -1.17 16.58 -10.04
CA ARG A 582 -0.58 16.22 -11.34
C ARG A 582 -0.46 17.43 -12.26
N ASP A 583 -1.57 18.14 -12.46
CA ASP A 583 -1.66 19.19 -13.48
C ASP A 583 -0.95 20.47 -13.01
N GLY A 584 -0.87 20.69 -11.70
CA GLY A 584 -0.15 21.80 -11.06
C GLY A 584 1.33 21.53 -10.80
N ASP A 585 1.85 20.35 -11.13
CA ASP A 585 3.25 19.99 -10.91
C ASP A 585 4.09 20.15 -12.19
N ARG A 586 4.95 21.17 -12.19
CA ARG A 586 5.86 21.43 -13.33
C ARG A 586 6.85 20.28 -13.55
N PHE A 587 7.19 19.55 -12.50
CA PHE A 587 8.11 18.42 -12.51
C PHE A 587 7.37 17.07 -12.52
N TRP A 588 6.09 17.05 -12.89
CA TRP A 588 5.38 15.81 -13.22
C TRP A 588 6.18 14.99 -14.24
N TYR A 589 6.31 13.68 -14.01
CA TYR A 589 7.28 12.87 -14.75
C TYR A 589 7.08 12.88 -16.28
N GLU A 590 5.85 13.03 -16.78
CA GLU A 590 5.58 13.15 -18.23
C GLU A 590 6.07 14.47 -18.84
N ASN A 591 6.46 15.46 -18.02
CA ASN A 591 7.14 16.68 -18.44
C ASN A 591 8.67 16.58 -18.35
N VAL A 592 9.17 15.59 -17.62
CA VAL A 592 10.61 15.40 -17.34
C VAL A 592 11.21 14.38 -18.29
N PHE A 593 10.50 13.27 -18.54
CA PHE A 593 10.95 12.15 -19.36
C PHE A 593 10.19 12.08 -20.67
N GLU A 594 10.84 11.58 -21.72
CA GLU A 594 10.21 11.40 -23.04
C GLU A 594 10.64 10.10 -23.74
N GLY A 595 10.02 9.79 -24.87
CA GLY A 595 10.48 8.73 -25.75
C GLY A 595 10.40 7.32 -25.14
N ARG A 596 11.57 6.69 -24.94
CA ARG A 596 11.70 5.32 -24.42
C ARG A 596 11.60 5.31 -22.89
N GLU A 597 12.31 6.21 -22.23
CA GLU A 597 12.38 6.37 -20.77
C GLU A 597 10.98 6.51 -20.17
N LEU A 598 10.19 7.43 -20.74
CA LEU A 598 8.81 7.64 -20.31
C LEU A 598 7.96 6.37 -20.43
N LYS A 599 8.11 5.60 -21.51
CA LYS A 599 7.35 4.37 -21.71
C LYS A 599 7.74 3.30 -20.70
N GLU A 600 9.03 3.18 -20.37
CA GLU A 600 9.51 2.21 -19.39
C GLU A 600 9.04 2.59 -17.98
N LEU A 601 9.06 3.88 -17.62
CA LEU A 601 8.48 4.39 -16.37
C LEU A 601 6.97 4.10 -16.27
N GLN A 602 6.21 4.30 -17.36
CA GLN A 602 4.77 4.00 -17.42
C GLN A 602 4.44 2.51 -17.32
N GLN A 603 5.41 1.63 -17.60
CA GLN A 603 5.26 0.18 -17.54
C GLN A 603 5.87 -0.46 -16.28
N THR A 604 6.60 0.33 -15.49
CA THR A 604 7.18 -0.11 -14.22
C THR A 604 6.07 -0.21 -13.19
N THR A 605 5.89 -1.42 -12.66
CA THR A 605 4.89 -1.73 -11.62
C THR A 605 5.55 -1.79 -10.25
N LEU A 606 4.75 -1.67 -9.19
CA LEU A 606 5.25 -1.91 -7.83
C LEU A 606 5.82 -3.32 -7.65
N ALA A 607 5.27 -4.32 -8.34
CA ALA A 607 5.82 -5.68 -8.36
C ALA A 607 7.28 -5.67 -8.88
N ASP A 608 7.57 -4.88 -9.91
CA ASP A 608 8.92 -4.79 -10.48
C ASP A 608 9.89 -4.11 -9.49
N ILE A 609 9.48 -3.04 -8.82
CA ILE A 609 10.31 -2.39 -7.78
C ILE A 609 10.61 -3.36 -6.62
N ILE A 610 9.62 -4.13 -6.18
CA ILE A 610 9.81 -5.16 -5.14
C ILE A 610 10.82 -6.21 -5.63
N GLU A 611 10.62 -6.78 -6.81
CA GLU A 611 11.50 -7.81 -7.35
C GLU A 611 12.93 -7.27 -7.58
N ARG A 612 13.11 -6.02 -8.04
CA ARG A 612 14.43 -5.39 -8.21
C ARG A 612 15.25 -5.32 -6.93
N ASN A 613 14.60 -5.08 -5.78
CA ASN A 613 15.26 -4.71 -4.52
C ASN A 613 15.16 -5.78 -3.40
N THR A 614 14.62 -6.95 -3.71
CA THR A 614 14.41 -8.05 -2.76
C THR A 614 14.68 -9.42 -3.39
N ASN A 615 14.53 -10.50 -2.61
CA ASN A 615 14.49 -11.87 -3.13
C ASN A 615 13.06 -12.38 -3.31
N VAL A 616 12.06 -11.49 -3.21
CA VAL A 616 10.67 -11.86 -3.42
C VAL A 616 10.47 -12.27 -4.87
N GLU A 617 9.72 -13.34 -5.10
CA GLU A 617 9.37 -13.85 -6.41
C GLU A 617 7.88 -14.21 -6.48
N GLY A 618 7.40 -14.33 -7.72
CA GLY A 618 6.08 -14.88 -8.00
C GLY A 618 4.95 -13.97 -7.53
N LEU A 619 5.17 -12.66 -7.48
CA LEU A 619 4.11 -11.69 -7.26
C LEU A 619 3.12 -11.69 -8.43
N GLN A 620 1.88 -11.28 -8.17
CA GLN A 620 0.96 -10.93 -9.25
C GLN A 620 1.41 -9.65 -9.97
N GLU A 621 0.94 -9.47 -11.21
CA GLU A 621 1.28 -8.29 -12.04
C GLU A 621 0.91 -6.97 -11.35
N ASN A 622 -0.31 -6.88 -10.82
CA ASN A 622 -0.76 -5.74 -10.04
C ASN A 622 -0.91 -6.17 -8.57
N VAL A 623 0.01 -5.72 -7.73
CA VAL A 623 0.07 -6.14 -6.32
C VAL A 623 -1.07 -5.60 -5.48
N PHE A 624 -1.83 -4.60 -5.95
CA PHE A 624 -3.00 -4.05 -5.28
C PHE A 624 -4.21 -4.98 -5.28
N PHE A 625 -4.11 -6.16 -5.91
CA PHE A 625 -5.18 -7.14 -5.95
C PHE A 625 -4.74 -8.54 -5.48
N MET A 626 -5.50 -9.10 -4.54
CA MET A 626 -5.49 -10.50 -4.14
C MET A 626 -6.79 -11.15 -4.64
N ASN A 627 -6.75 -11.71 -5.85
CA ASN A 627 -7.93 -12.10 -6.63
C ASN A 627 -7.84 -13.54 -7.13
N ALA A 628 -7.33 -14.49 -6.34
CA ALA A 628 -7.16 -15.88 -6.78
C ALA A 628 -8.49 -16.53 -7.20
N THR A 629 -8.45 -17.44 -8.19
CA THR A 629 -9.65 -18.20 -8.55
C THR A 629 -9.33 -19.66 -8.82
N VAL A 630 -10.25 -20.51 -8.42
CA VAL A 630 -10.16 -21.95 -8.63
C VAL A 630 -11.44 -22.45 -9.29
N SER A 631 -11.31 -23.36 -10.26
CA SER A 631 -12.47 -23.88 -10.98
C SER A 631 -12.27 -25.30 -11.48
N GLY A 632 -13.38 -26.01 -11.61
CA GLY A 632 -13.39 -27.40 -12.03
C GLY A 632 -14.78 -27.84 -12.45
N THR A 633 -14.92 -29.15 -12.69
CA THR A 633 -16.19 -29.78 -13.02
C THR A 633 -16.47 -31.01 -12.19
N VAL A 634 -17.74 -31.26 -11.88
CA VAL A 634 -18.20 -32.52 -11.32
C VAL A 634 -18.90 -33.32 -12.41
N THR A 635 -18.43 -34.53 -12.63
CA THR A 635 -18.96 -35.44 -13.65
C THR A 635 -19.28 -36.80 -13.08
N GLN A 636 -20.13 -37.54 -13.78
CA GLN A 636 -20.53 -38.90 -13.43
C GLN A 636 -20.06 -39.87 -14.50
N ALA A 637 -19.37 -40.93 -14.06
CA ALA A 637 -18.98 -42.04 -14.91
C ALA A 637 -20.21 -42.82 -15.39
N VAL A 638 -20.44 -42.91 -16.70
CA VAL A 638 -21.50 -43.77 -17.23
C VAL A 638 -20.93 -45.16 -17.47
N ASP A 639 -21.21 -46.08 -16.54
CA ASP A 639 -20.82 -47.49 -16.70
C ASP A 639 -21.57 -48.11 -17.89
N ASN A 640 -20.87 -48.28 -19.02
CA ASN A 640 -21.38 -48.92 -20.23
C ASN A 640 -21.50 -50.45 -20.09
N SER A 641 -21.64 -50.98 -18.88
CA SER A 641 -21.75 -52.41 -18.61
C SER A 641 -23.10 -53.03 -19.04
N ALA A 642 -24.09 -52.22 -19.43
CA ALA A 642 -25.41 -52.70 -19.85
C ALA A 642 -25.63 -52.86 -21.38
N SER A 643 -24.72 -52.40 -22.26
CA SER A 643 -24.95 -52.44 -23.73
C SER A 643 -24.19 -53.54 -24.48
N ASN A 644 -23.29 -54.29 -23.84
CA ASN A 644 -22.48 -55.29 -24.53
C ASN A 644 -23.11 -56.69 -24.58
N ARG A 645 -24.32 -56.78 -25.14
CA ARG A 645 -24.83 -58.03 -25.73
C ARG A 645 -25.01 -57.83 -27.23
N SER A 646 -23.98 -58.28 -27.96
CA SER A 646 -23.92 -58.50 -29.41
C SER A 646 -23.32 -57.36 -30.24
N ARG A 647 -22.00 -57.42 -30.50
CA ARG A 647 -21.50 -57.79 -31.84
C ARG A 647 -19.98 -57.97 -31.87
N SER A 648 -19.61 -58.98 -32.64
CA SER A 648 -18.26 -59.46 -32.93
C SER A 648 -17.43 -58.49 -33.77
N SER A 649 -16.14 -58.46 -33.46
CA SER A 649 -14.97 -58.26 -34.34
C SER A 649 -14.91 -56.99 -35.21
N SER A 650 -14.06 -56.05 -34.81
CA SER A 650 -12.85 -55.70 -35.58
C SER A 650 -12.00 -54.69 -34.81
N SER A 651 -10.69 -54.77 -35.03
CA SER A 651 -9.64 -53.94 -34.46
C SER A 651 -9.83 -52.43 -34.71
N ASN A 652 -9.96 -51.65 -33.63
CA ASN A 652 -9.44 -50.28 -33.58
C ASN A 652 -9.26 -49.88 -32.10
N ARG A 653 -8.02 -49.80 -31.64
CA ARG A 653 -7.67 -49.14 -30.37
C ARG A 653 -7.56 -47.66 -30.67
N ASN A 654 -8.62 -46.89 -30.39
CA ASN A 654 -8.62 -45.46 -30.08
C ASN A 654 -10.06 -45.03 -29.79
N ASN A 655 -10.26 -44.29 -28.70
CA ASN A 655 -11.51 -43.83 -28.08
C ASN A 655 -12.37 -44.89 -27.38
N ASN A 656 -11.99 -45.21 -26.14
CA ASN A 656 -12.98 -45.55 -25.11
C ASN A 656 -13.01 -44.41 -24.10
N SER A 657 -13.47 -43.24 -24.52
CA SER A 657 -13.88 -42.19 -23.58
C SER A 657 -15.18 -42.68 -22.97
N SER A 658 -15.17 -42.96 -21.66
CA SER A 658 -16.36 -42.73 -20.84
C SER A 658 -16.96 -41.39 -21.28
N ARG A 659 -18.26 -41.35 -21.60
CA ARG A 659 -18.93 -40.06 -21.76
C ARG A 659 -19.30 -39.64 -20.36
N ASP A 660 -18.40 -38.97 -19.69
CA ASP A 660 -18.67 -38.42 -18.36
C ASP A 660 -19.79 -37.39 -18.51
N VAL A 661 -20.83 -37.55 -17.69
CA VAL A 661 -22.01 -36.70 -17.74
C VAL A 661 -21.87 -35.65 -16.66
N ALA A 662 -21.94 -34.37 -17.04
CA ALA A 662 -21.94 -33.25 -16.10
C ALA A 662 -23.08 -33.37 -15.07
N VAL A 663 -22.79 -33.08 -13.81
CA VAL A 663 -23.74 -33.17 -12.70
C VAL A 663 -24.02 -31.78 -12.16
N GLU A 664 -25.26 -31.32 -12.30
CA GLU A 664 -25.75 -30.02 -11.80
C GLU A 664 -26.21 -30.12 -10.34
N GLY A 665 -26.00 -29.04 -9.57
CA GLY A 665 -26.48 -28.91 -8.20
C GLY A 665 -25.68 -29.69 -7.15
N VAL A 666 -24.45 -30.09 -7.47
CA VAL A 666 -23.52 -30.69 -6.49
C VAL A 666 -22.92 -29.57 -5.65
N GLU A 667 -23.00 -29.71 -4.34
CA GLU A 667 -22.44 -28.76 -3.37
C GLU A 667 -20.94 -29.07 -3.13
N LEU A 668 -20.13 -28.02 -3.24
CA LEU A 668 -18.70 -28.04 -2.93
C LEU A 668 -18.40 -26.98 -1.87
N GLU A 669 -17.45 -27.29 -1.01
CA GLU A 669 -16.95 -26.41 0.04
C GLU A 669 -15.48 -26.12 -0.24
N LEU A 670 -15.07 -24.87 -0.04
CA LEU A 670 -13.66 -24.47 0.06
C LEU A 670 -13.28 -24.43 1.53
N LEU A 671 -12.16 -25.07 1.85
CA LEU A 671 -11.63 -25.13 3.21
C LEU A 671 -10.27 -24.46 3.27
N ASP A 672 -10.01 -23.77 4.38
CA ASP A 672 -8.68 -23.32 4.78
C ASP A 672 -7.78 -24.50 5.21
N ASP A 673 -6.56 -24.19 5.63
CA ASP A 673 -5.55 -25.16 6.08
C ASP A 673 -5.89 -25.80 7.44
N GLU A 674 -6.71 -25.12 8.26
CA GLU A 674 -7.28 -25.66 9.50
C GLU A 674 -8.47 -26.61 9.26
N GLY A 675 -9.04 -26.60 8.06
CA GLY A 675 -10.19 -27.40 7.66
C GLY A 675 -11.55 -26.77 7.97
N ASN A 676 -11.59 -25.48 8.29
CA ASN A 676 -12.82 -24.69 8.39
C ASN A 676 -13.36 -24.40 6.98
N VAL A 677 -14.68 -24.31 6.84
CA VAL A 677 -15.31 -23.98 5.56
C VAL A 677 -15.36 -22.46 5.41
N ILE A 678 -14.69 -21.93 4.40
CA ILE A 678 -14.58 -20.48 4.15
C ILE A 678 -15.44 -20.00 2.96
N ASP A 679 -15.83 -20.92 2.07
CA ASP A 679 -16.74 -20.64 0.96
C ASP A 679 -17.49 -21.92 0.56
N SER A 680 -18.65 -21.78 -0.07
CA SER A 680 -19.41 -22.90 -0.63
C SER A 680 -20.06 -22.51 -1.95
N THR A 681 -20.14 -23.45 -2.88
CA THR A 681 -20.75 -23.23 -4.19
C THR A 681 -21.45 -24.48 -4.70
N THR A 682 -22.28 -24.31 -5.72
CA THR A 682 -22.99 -25.43 -6.38
C THR A 682 -22.67 -25.48 -7.86
N THR A 683 -22.52 -26.69 -8.41
CA THR A 683 -22.27 -26.85 -9.84
C THR A 683 -23.43 -26.37 -10.71
N ASP A 684 -23.10 -25.72 -11.83
CA ASP A 684 -24.08 -25.30 -12.83
C ASP A 684 -24.58 -26.47 -13.70
N ARG A 685 -25.45 -26.17 -14.68
CA ARG A 685 -25.96 -27.13 -15.69
C ARG A 685 -24.90 -27.84 -16.54
N LYS A 686 -23.65 -27.39 -16.52
CA LYS A 686 -22.48 -28.02 -17.17
C LYS A 686 -21.60 -28.75 -16.17
N GLY A 687 -22.04 -28.87 -14.92
CA GLY A 687 -21.27 -29.46 -13.83
C GLY A 687 -20.12 -28.56 -13.38
N SER A 688 -20.04 -27.30 -13.83
CA SER A 688 -18.92 -26.41 -13.54
C SER A 688 -19.11 -25.71 -12.20
N TYR A 689 -18.04 -25.56 -11.43
CA TYR A 689 -17.99 -24.78 -10.21
C TYR A 689 -16.82 -23.80 -10.23
N ARG A 690 -16.87 -22.79 -9.36
CA ARG A 690 -15.83 -21.77 -9.19
C ARG A 690 -15.80 -21.27 -7.74
N PHE A 691 -14.59 -21.13 -7.21
CA PHE A 691 -14.29 -20.36 -6.01
C PHE A 691 -13.46 -19.14 -6.37
N SER A 692 -13.72 -18.03 -5.70
CA SER A 692 -12.97 -16.78 -5.82
C SER A 692 -12.76 -16.05 -4.50
N ASN A 693 -13.35 -16.54 -3.40
CA ASN A 693 -13.22 -15.93 -2.09
C ASN A 693 -11.96 -16.44 -1.36
N PHE A 694 -10.79 -15.95 -1.78
CA PHE A 694 -9.51 -16.25 -1.16
C PHE A 694 -8.98 -15.00 -0.47
N VAL A 695 -8.99 -15.00 0.86
CA VAL A 695 -8.54 -13.87 1.67
C VAL A 695 -7.02 -13.75 1.72
N HIS A 696 -6.26 -14.84 1.60
CA HIS A 696 -4.80 -14.79 1.49
C HIS A 696 -4.23 -15.94 0.64
N THR A 697 -2.93 -15.93 0.35
CA THR A 697 -2.24 -17.08 -0.24
C THR A 697 -2.11 -18.22 0.77
N GLY A 698 -2.02 -19.46 0.33
CA GLY A 698 -1.96 -20.59 1.26
C GLY A 698 -2.32 -21.95 0.66
N GLU A 699 -2.32 -22.95 1.55
CA GLU A 699 -2.86 -24.27 1.27
C GLU A 699 -4.38 -24.28 1.49
N TYR A 700 -5.12 -24.85 0.55
CA TYR A 700 -6.57 -24.96 0.62
C TYR A 700 -7.02 -26.35 0.19
N GLN A 701 -8.26 -26.70 0.55
CA GLN A 701 -8.92 -27.91 0.06
C GLN A 701 -10.28 -27.60 -0.55
N ILE A 702 -10.60 -28.25 -1.67
CA ILE A 702 -11.99 -28.30 -2.15
C ILE A 702 -12.57 -29.63 -1.72
N ARG A 703 -13.71 -29.60 -1.04
CA ARG A 703 -14.43 -30.79 -0.57
C ARG A 703 -15.76 -30.94 -1.29
N LEU A 704 -16.05 -32.14 -1.78
CA LEU A 704 -17.41 -32.54 -2.14
C LEU A 704 -18.23 -32.74 -0.85
N ALA A 705 -19.24 -31.91 -0.61
CA ALA A 705 -20.01 -31.95 0.64
C ALA A 705 -20.70 -33.32 0.87
N GLU A 706 -21.15 -33.98 -0.21
CA GLU A 706 -21.86 -35.26 -0.11
C GLU A 706 -20.95 -36.46 0.21
N THR A 707 -19.72 -36.49 -0.34
CA THR A 707 -18.82 -37.65 -0.25
C THR A 707 -17.69 -37.45 0.76
N GLY A 708 -17.35 -36.20 1.07
CA GLY A 708 -16.17 -35.82 1.83
C GLY A 708 -14.86 -36.00 1.04
N GLU A 709 -14.91 -36.26 -0.27
CA GLU A 709 -13.72 -36.31 -1.12
C GLU A 709 -13.11 -34.92 -1.25
N THR A 710 -11.78 -34.84 -1.14
CA THR A 710 -11.05 -33.57 -1.16
C THR A 710 -10.00 -33.52 -2.28
N LEU A 711 -9.74 -32.31 -2.77
CA LEU A 711 -8.61 -31.97 -3.62
C LEU A 711 -7.79 -30.87 -2.94
N ASP A 712 -6.51 -31.15 -2.66
CA ASP A 712 -5.56 -30.18 -2.14
C ASP A 712 -5.12 -29.22 -3.25
N LEU A 713 -4.94 -27.95 -2.91
CA LEU A 713 -4.45 -26.92 -3.82
C LEU A 713 -3.60 -25.88 -3.10
N LEU A 714 -2.67 -25.27 -3.83
CA LEU A 714 -1.81 -24.20 -3.36
C LEU A 714 -2.10 -22.93 -4.15
N VAL A 715 -2.41 -21.84 -3.44
CA VAL A 715 -2.52 -20.49 -4.00
C VAL A 715 -1.24 -19.74 -3.62
N SER A 716 -0.33 -19.54 -4.57
CA SER A 716 1.01 -18.97 -4.29
C SER A 716 1.12 -17.45 -4.51
N ASN A 717 0.10 -16.84 -5.14
CA ASN A 717 -0.02 -15.39 -5.34
C ASN A 717 -1.46 -14.96 -5.68
N GLY A 718 -1.71 -13.64 -5.65
CA GLY A 718 -3.03 -13.06 -5.88
C GLY A 718 -3.60 -13.14 -7.29
N ALA A 719 -2.80 -13.55 -8.27
CA ALA A 719 -3.28 -13.79 -9.64
C ALA A 719 -3.47 -15.28 -9.95
N THR A 720 -3.33 -16.18 -8.97
CA THR A 720 -3.42 -17.63 -9.20
C THR A 720 -4.76 -18.01 -9.84
N ARG A 721 -4.70 -18.78 -10.94
CA ARG A 721 -5.89 -19.28 -11.69
C ARG A 721 -5.81 -20.79 -11.89
N LEU A 722 -6.26 -21.57 -10.91
CA LEU A 722 -6.27 -23.04 -11.03
C LEU A 722 -7.53 -23.52 -11.76
N ARG A 723 -7.34 -24.42 -12.73
CA ARG A 723 -8.42 -24.97 -13.57
C ARG A 723 -8.27 -26.48 -13.70
N GLY A 724 -9.38 -27.18 -13.90
CA GLY A 724 -9.39 -28.63 -14.12
C GLY A 724 -9.24 -29.44 -12.83
N LEU A 725 -9.64 -28.86 -11.70
CA LEU A 725 -9.81 -29.60 -10.45
C LEU A 725 -11.15 -30.34 -10.54
N ASP A 726 -11.15 -31.46 -11.25
CA ASP A 726 -12.39 -32.18 -11.57
C ASP A 726 -12.67 -33.29 -10.55
N PHE A 727 -13.95 -33.45 -10.19
CA PHE A 727 -14.44 -34.59 -9.42
C PHE A 727 -15.22 -35.56 -10.30
N GLU A 728 -15.08 -36.85 -10.01
CA GLU A 728 -15.84 -37.93 -10.65
C GLU A 728 -16.67 -38.67 -9.59
N ILE A 729 -17.99 -38.49 -9.61
CA ILE A 729 -18.88 -39.19 -8.69
C ILE A 729 -19.30 -40.56 -9.27
N VAL A 730 -19.24 -41.59 -8.43
CA VAL A 730 -19.70 -42.94 -8.75
C VAL A 730 -21.05 -43.18 -8.06
N VAL A 731 -22.10 -43.44 -8.84
CA VAL A 731 -23.44 -43.79 -8.31
C VAL A 731 -23.72 -45.29 -8.41
#